data_AF-A0A957H2M6-F1
#
_entry.id   AF-A0A957H2M6-F1
#
_cell.length_a   1.000
_cell.length_b   1.000
_cell.length_c   1.000
_cell.angle_alpha   90.00
_cell.angle_beta   90.00
_cell.angle_gamma   90.00
#
_symmetry.space_group_name_H-M   'P 1'
#
loop_
_entity.id
_entity.type
_entity.pdbx_description
1 polymer ?
#
loop_
_entity_poly.entity_id
_entity_poly.type
_entity_poly.pdbx_seq_one_letter_code
_entity_poly.pdbx_strand_id
1 'polypeptide(L)'
;NGGSPTPVYTLTTTLAGIAVDQNYLPVAVDQNLTTPLNEPLFITLDDYDPDGDSLTYTILAGPANGQLQGALPAAYYVPDDDYSGPDSFTYQAADGRGGTAQAVVSIAVGGSVPALGVTRTFTEGTNLIINMPSLADYTPPPSDSVIFTPASGAVITSAGTITVSGAAYAFNGLQGLAFYVDGSLTEALPYNGVITRTNWAVAWTPAGDGLYELVTQAEESGAGLEAELTPVTVIVDTAPPSITIDSLNLTRDQLLAGALLEITGMASDAAGVVAVALSYELPGGGFSDWLPAAYDATTGQWRYELAAGSLIERSQLVLRARATDYAGNVTLFSDLAELDLVPPAEVTLTVSHNGTPLAPGDLVSAPQATMTVNWTASSDASDPISYEVGLSASADPALPWLASASHSGAGQQAFLVAEAQALYVHLRLTDFPGNQRTQTVGPFFVDGPLTPDLIQDLGYAGWQASGNSLLSADYASRNATASQAALHQPQQLYGSWNENALRLTWQGADWDSHGDLFIYLDSAPGGATVAYDPFVPAGPPLSMPGGFGADYLVHVASSSAATLQSWNGSSWALVQELDSAALRVTGPARLDLLLPFNLLGISDPAGSSLALLALATEEGALRTWAAAPDQNPLNSDRVIGSLAAGHTADGYALTQVIAWPSLGSGVAPNGGLQPGSDLQVTLQATPAGPGVGYLASDWLDLLLPGGRLDADLDGELDLPLPLAPAPLPLGNGVGVSYAVHIVNDGDEPANGVTVAFTPYGALTLATANPVLVGTLAPGEQITVTIAGVINTALAGNAAELAGVISDDRHGPFEWVWAHHPVDREPPAGLALTAPVEYVQPFVNTIAGVVDDPAGVPTIDILIRPIPGDEEGFASCTDPTPYDGVFNCPLDLGELAGKTAVDLRVRATDSYGHTSAWTPYQRFALDRTAPELSLLTDLDLLLQDGFLSEDEGLWAGLLTDDRAPAGVTACLDGACRQGAAPLGNWQLALPLPEADGVSATVIITGTDAAGNASQPLTRTVIVDTVPPVLTVATRVRETPLTGAQPLVVLAGSYADGGGVAEIYARLQGPAGDFWTTAERQNGQWTLALVLETVGAYQITLQVYDRAGNGRDYGPFPLNVTLHKRYLPVVVHDAAGPTAAVGQPAAPADLAGNGAATVGVVAIRPAAVWLRERRWRVMAGAG
;
A
#
# COMPACT_ATOMS: atom_id res chain seq x y z
N ASN A 1 -32.53 26.15 39.33
CA ASN A 1 -31.27 25.95 40.08
C ASN A 1 -30.71 24.61 39.61
N GLY A 2 -29.68 24.51 38.77
CA GLY A 2 -28.72 25.53 38.34
C GLY A 2 -27.60 25.70 39.39
N GLY A 3 -26.31 25.60 39.04
CA GLY A 3 -25.73 25.22 37.73
C GLY A 3 -24.22 25.52 37.66
N SER A 4 -23.59 25.25 36.50
CA SER A 4 -22.15 25.45 36.22
C SER A 4 -21.16 24.56 37.02
N PRO A 5 -19.87 24.46 36.62
CA PRO A 5 -19.26 24.99 35.38
C PRO A 5 -18.62 23.91 34.47
N THR A 6 -18.40 24.26 33.21
CA THR A 6 -17.42 23.62 32.31
C THR A 6 -16.22 24.55 32.09
N PRO A 7 -15.00 24.03 31.84
CA PRO A 7 -13.78 24.83 31.75
C PRO A 7 -13.65 25.58 30.42
N VAL A 8 -12.91 26.69 30.45
CA VAL A 8 -12.47 27.44 29.27
C VAL A 8 -11.01 27.10 28.99
N TYR A 9 -10.69 26.85 27.72
CA TYR A 9 -9.37 27.14 27.16
C TYR A 9 -9.54 27.91 25.85
N THR A 10 -8.55 28.74 25.53
CA THR A 10 -8.64 29.80 24.52
C THR A 10 -7.84 29.43 23.29
N LEU A 11 -8.40 29.68 22.10
CA LEU A 11 -7.65 29.74 20.85
C LEU A 11 -7.66 31.18 20.33
N THR A 12 -6.47 31.72 20.10
CA THR A 12 -6.25 33.08 19.58
C THR A 12 -6.00 33.05 18.08
N THR A 13 -6.92 33.62 17.31
CA THR A 13 -6.68 34.12 15.95
C THR A 13 -7.27 35.53 15.81
N THR A 14 -6.75 36.29 14.85
CA THR A 14 -6.87 37.75 14.79
C THR A 14 -8.26 38.27 14.41
N LEU A 15 -8.63 39.42 14.99
CA LEU A 15 -9.85 40.14 14.64
C LEU A 15 -9.69 40.88 13.29
N ALA A 16 -9.79 40.14 12.19
CA ALA A 16 -10.21 40.72 10.91
C ALA A 16 -11.71 41.05 10.99
N GLY A 17 -12.14 42.12 10.33
CA GLY A 17 -13.50 42.64 10.50
C GLY A 17 -14.57 41.68 10.00
N ILE A 18 -15.64 41.50 10.79
CA ILE A 18 -16.91 40.96 10.28
C ILE A 18 -17.53 42.05 9.40
N ALA A 19 -17.16 42.06 8.13
CA ALA A 19 -18.05 42.54 7.09
C ALA A 19 -19.25 41.58 7.08
N VAL A 20 -20.45 42.10 7.29
CA VAL A 20 -21.66 41.38 6.90
C VAL A 20 -21.75 41.54 5.40
N ASP A 21 -21.64 40.44 4.66
CA ASP A 21 -21.70 40.42 3.20
C ASP A 21 -23.12 40.85 2.76
N GLN A 22 -23.28 42.16 2.53
CA GLN A 22 -24.52 42.75 2.08
C GLN A 22 -24.52 42.78 0.55
N ASN A 23 -24.93 41.67 -0.04
CA ASN A 23 -25.32 41.60 -1.44
C ASN A 23 -26.27 42.76 -1.78
N TYR A 24 -25.82 43.70 -2.60
CA TYR A 24 -26.69 44.72 -3.18
C TYR A 24 -27.60 44.08 -4.24
N LEU A 25 -28.55 44.83 -4.81
CA LEU A 25 -29.34 44.31 -5.93
C LEU A 25 -28.65 44.70 -7.24
N PRO A 26 -28.63 43.81 -8.25
CA PRO A 26 -28.10 44.14 -9.57
C PRO A 26 -28.92 45.25 -10.23
N VAL A 27 -28.31 45.97 -11.17
CA VAL A 27 -28.94 47.09 -11.87
C VAL A 27 -29.14 46.72 -13.34
N ALA A 28 -30.41 46.50 -13.71
CA ALA A 28 -30.84 46.33 -15.10
C ALA A 28 -31.28 47.69 -15.70
N VAL A 29 -30.97 47.92 -16.97
CA VAL A 29 -31.13 49.23 -17.63
C VAL A 29 -32.09 49.16 -18.82
N ASP A 30 -33.17 49.96 -18.77
CA ASP A 30 -34.11 50.13 -19.88
C ASP A 30 -33.40 50.75 -21.11
N GLN A 31 -33.56 50.15 -22.29
CA GLN A 31 -32.99 50.64 -23.55
C GLN A 31 -34.08 51.03 -24.56
N ASN A 32 -33.80 52.05 -25.38
CA ASN A 32 -34.65 52.48 -26.48
C ASN A 32 -33.82 52.50 -27.77
N LEU A 33 -34.11 51.60 -28.69
CA LEU A 33 -33.32 51.33 -29.89
C LEU A 33 -34.18 51.47 -31.17
N THR A 34 -33.52 51.54 -32.32
CA THR A 34 -34.17 51.68 -33.63
C THR A 34 -33.45 50.86 -34.68
N THR A 35 -34.17 50.19 -35.56
CA THR A 35 -33.59 49.47 -36.72
C THR A 35 -34.37 49.77 -38.01
N PRO A 36 -33.74 49.77 -39.19
CA PRO A 36 -34.47 49.84 -40.46
C PRO A 36 -35.44 48.66 -40.65
N LEU A 37 -36.27 48.75 -41.68
CA LEU A 37 -37.17 47.64 -42.06
C LEU A 37 -36.33 46.41 -42.47
N ASN A 38 -36.67 45.24 -41.95
CA ASN A 38 -36.05 43.93 -42.23
C ASN A 38 -34.54 43.83 -41.92
N GLU A 39 -33.97 44.77 -41.15
CA GLU A 39 -32.55 44.78 -40.76
C GLU A 39 -32.34 44.29 -39.32
N PRO A 40 -31.50 43.25 -39.08
CA PRO A 40 -31.14 42.79 -37.75
C PRO A 40 -30.40 43.85 -36.90
N LEU A 41 -30.87 44.02 -35.67
CA LEU A 41 -30.29 44.91 -34.68
C LEU A 41 -29.46 44.12 -33.67
N PHE A 42 -28.15 44.37 -33.60
CA PHE A 42 -27.33 43.84 -32.51
C PHE A 42 -27.55 44.65 -31.23
N ILE A 43 -27.78 43.95 -30.11
CA ILE A 43 -28.14 44.52 -28.80
C ILE A 43 -27.14 44.02 -27.76
N THR A 44 -26.53 44.96 -27.05
CA THR A 44 -25.70 44.70 -25.87
C THR A 44 -26.27 45.40 -24.64
N LEU A 45 -26.41 44.68 -23.53
CA LEU A 45 -26.87 45.24 -22.26
C LEU A 45 -25.71 45.89 -21.48
N ASP A 46 -25.95 47.07 -20.92
CA ASP A 46 -25.02 47.82 -20.07
C ASP A 46 -25.28 47.60 -18.55
N ASP A 47 -25.83 46.43 -18.22
CA ASP A 47 -26.21 46.04 -16.87
C ASP A 47 -24.99 45.72 -16.00
N TYR A 48 -25.09 45.99 -14.69
CA TYR A 48 -24.00 45.74 -13.76
C TYR A 48 -24.51 45.36 -12.37
N ASP A 49 -23.71 44.58 -11.65
CA ASP A 49 -23.88 44.35 -10.23
C ASP A 49 -23.00 45.31 -9.40
N PRO A 50 -23.51 45.92 -8.30
CA PRO A 50 -22.71 46.83 -7.47
C PRO A 50 -21.55 46.19 -6.68
N ASP A 51 -21.63 44.89 -6.35
CA ASP A 51 -20.56 44.12 -5.71
C ASP A 51 -19.61 43.48 -6.75
N GLY A 52 -20.05 43.40 -8.00
CA GLY A 52 -19.28 42.92 -9.15
C GLY A 52 -19.47 41.44 -9.46
N ASP A 53 -20.51 40.80 -8.93
CA ASP A 53 -20.87 39.41 -9.26
C ASP A 53 -21.33 39.26 -10.72
N SER A 54 -21.17 38.05 -11.26
CA SER A 54 -21.46 37.73 -12.66
C SER A 54 -22.97 37.61 -12.92
N LEU A 55 -23.53 38.56 -13.67
CA LEU A 55 -24.95 38.56 -14.04
C LEU A 55 -25.34 37.41 -14.98
N THR A 56 -26.46 36.78 -14.66
CA THR A 56 -27.17 35.81 -15.52
C THR A 56 -28.51 36.39 -15.95
N TYR A 57 -28.98 36.05 -17.16
CA TYR A 57 -30.13 36.71 -17.79
C TYR A 57 -31.24 35.73 -18.18
N THR A 58 -32.49 36.13 -17.97
CA THR A 58 -33.68 35.38 -18.40
C THR A 58 -34.66 36.31 -19.10
N ILE A 59 -35.10 35.96 -20.31
CA ILE A 59 -36.17 36.70 -21.01
C ILE A 59 -37.51 36.33 -20.37
N LEU A 60 -38.25 37.33 -19.88
CA LEU A 60 -39.55 37.16 -19.24
C LEU A 60 -40.71 37.29 -20.23
N ALA A 61 -40.54 38.16 -21.21
CA ALA A 61 -41.41 38.31 -22.37
C ALA A 61 -40.52 38.65 -23.57
N GLY A 62 -40.59 37.83 -24.63
CA GLY A 62 -39.90 38.12 -25.90
C GLY A 62 -40.57 39.27 -26.66
N PRO A 63 -40.00 39.68 -27.80
CA PRO A 63 -40.66 40.60 -28.72
C PRO A 63 -41.93 39.98 -29.30
N ALA A 64 -42.83 40.80 -29.83
CA ALA A 64 -44.13 40.39 -30.36
C ALA A 64 -44.25 40.49 -31.89
N ASN A 65 -43.27 41.11 -32.55
CA ASN A 65 -43.20 41.35 -33.99
C ASN A 65 -41.75 41.19 -34.50
N GLY A 66 -41.04 40.23 -33.91
CA GLY A 66 -39.63 39.93 -34.15
C GLY A 66 -39.11 38.91 -33.14
N GLN A 67 -37.87 38.45 -33.34
CA GLN A 67 -37.26 37.37 -32.56
C GLN A 67 -35.87 37.76 -32.05
N LEU A 68 -35.51 37.25 -30.87
CA LEU A 68 -34.16 37.36 -30.33
C LEU A 68 -33.35 36.10 -30.66
N GLN A 69 -32.21 36.28 -31.31
CA GLN A 69 -31.24 35.24 -31.63
C GLN A 69 -29.96 35.43 -30.81
N GLY A 70 -29.44 34.36 -30.22
CA GLY A 70 -28.34 34.42 -29.24
C GLY A 70 -28.85 34.46 -27.80
N ALA A 71 -28.02 34.99 -26.88
CA ALA A 71 -28.34 35.04 -25.45
C ALA A 71 -27.86 36.35 -24.82
N LEU A 72 -28.67 36.92 -23.94
CA LEU A 72 -28.31 38.13 -23.19
C LEU A 72 -27.05 37.85 -22.33
N PRO A 73 -26.09 38.78 -22.24
CA PRO A 73 -26.23 40.22 -22.55
C PRO A 73 -25.98 40.63 -24.00
N ALA A 74 -25.71 39.71 -24.95
CA ALA A 74 -25.37 40.03 -26.34
C ALA A 74 -26.18 39.20 -27.35
N ALA A 75 -27.23 39.81 -27.93
CA ALA A 75 -28.18 39.14 -28.81
C ALA A 75 -28.52 39.99 -30.05
N TYR A 76 -29.00 39.34 -31.11
CA TYR A 76 -29.58 40.01 -32.26
C TYR A 76 -31.10 40.01 -32.15
N TYR A 77 -31.72 41.19 -32.26
CA TYR A 77 -33.14 41.30 -32.57
C TYR A 77 -33.32 41.32 -34.08
N VAL A 78 -34.06 40.35 -34.61
CA VAL A 78 -34.49 40.30 -36.01
C VAL A 78 -35.97 40.66 -36.04
N PRO A 79 -36.40 41.77 -36.67
CA PRO A 79 -37.82 42.04 -36.85
C PRO A 79 -38.49 40.98 -37.73
N ASP A 80 -39.79 40.74 -37.55
CA ASP A 80 -40.56 39.92 -38.47
C ASP A 80 -40.63 40.60 -39.86
N ASP A 81 -40.64 39.81 -40.94
CA ASP A 81 -40.59 40.33 -42.32
C ASP A 81 -41.70 41.34 -42.62
N ASP A 82 -41.31 42.46 -43.22
CA ASP A 82 -42.11 43.63 -43.57
C ASP A 82 -42.83 44.33 -42.39
N TYR A 83 -42.46 44.00 -41.14
CA TYR A 83 -42.97 44.71 -39.97
C TYR A 83 -42.37 46.10 -39.79
N SER A 84 -43.22 47.13 -39.68
CA SER A 84 -42.83 48.45 -39.17
C SER A 84 -43.77 48.91 -38.06
N GLY A 85 -43.17 49.24 -36.92
CA GLY A 85 -43.88 49.63 -35.70
C GLY A 85 -42.98 49.57 -34.46
N PRO A 86 -43.54 49.86 -33.28
CA PRO A 86 -42.88 49.67 -32.00
C PRO A 86 -43.05 48.23 -31.49
N ASP A 87 -41.94 47.55 -31.23
CA ASP A 87 -41.89 46.27 -30.53
C ASP A 87 -41.05 46.38 -29.24
N SER A 88 -41.11 45.38 -28.36
CA SER A 88 -40.35 45.41 -27.10
C SER A 88 -40.22 44.03 -26.45
N PHE A 89 -39.10 43.78 -25.79
CA PHE A 89 -38.94 42.61 -24.90
C PHE A 89 -38.60 43.03 -23.47
N THR A 90 -38.90 42.14 -22.51
CA THR A 90 -38.63 42.34 -21.08
C THR A 90 -37.79 41.18 -20.56
N TYR A 91 -36.74 41.48 -19.80
CA TYR A 91 -35.83 40.48 -19.25
C TYR A 91 -35.55 40.72 -17.76
N GLN A 92 -34.93 39.73 -17.11
CA GLN A 92 -34.46 39.77 -15.73
C GLN A 92 -32.96 39.46 -15.69
N ALA A 93 -32.20 40.31 -15.00
CA ALA A 93 -30.83 40.05 -14.58
C ALA A 93 -30.83 39.48 -13.15
N ALA A 94 -29.96 38.52 -12.87
CA ALA A 94 -29.82 37.85 -11.58
C ALA A 94 -28.34 37.61 -11.22
N ASP A 95 -27.97 37.91 -9.97
CA ASP A 95 -26.60 37.87 -9.43
C ASP A 95 -26.12 36.47 -8.99
N GLY A 96 -27.01 35.47 -8.97
CA GLY A 96 -26.73 34.12 -8.48
C GLY A 96 -26.72 33.97 -6.95
N ARG A 97 -26.80 35.06 -6.19
CA ARG A 97 -26.82 35.10 -4.71
C ARG A 97 -28.20 35.42 -4.12
N GLY A 98 -29.12 36.00 -4.90
CA GLY A 98 -30.53 36.16 -4.57
C GLY A 98 -31.16 37.50 -4.98
N GLY A 99 -30.37 38.45 -5.48
CA GLY A 99 -30.85 39.71 -6.04
C GLY A 99 -31.22 39.56 -7.51
N THR A 100 -32.26 40.28 -7.92
CA THR A 100 -32.65 40.36 -9.34
C THR A 100 -33.20 41.74 -9.66
N ALA A 101 -33.03 42.17 -10.91
CA ALA A 101 -33.65 43.36 -11.48
C ALA A 101 -34.24 43.06 -12.86
N GLN A 102 -35.17 43.89 -13.31
CA GLN A 102 -35.89 43.71 -14.58
C GLN A 102 -35.88 45.02 -15.36
N ALA A 103 -35.74 44.91 -16.68
CA ALA A 103 -35.73 46.04 -17.59
C ALA A 103 -36.41 45.69 -18.93
N VAL A 104 -36.79 46.73 -19.67
CA VAL A 104 -37.48 46.67 -20.96
C VAL A 104 -36.59 47.26 -22.05
N VAL A 105 -36.40 46.50 -23.13
CA VAL A 105 -35.81 47.03 -24.37
C VAL A 105 -36.94 47.32 -25.34
N SER A 106 -37.12 48.61 -25.67
CA SER A 106 -38.09 49.08 -26.66
C SER A 106 -37.40 49.33 -27.99
N ILE A 107 -37.99 48.86 -29.10
CA ILE A 107 -37.38 48.87 -30.43
C ILE A 107 -38.38 49.46 -31.43
N ALA A 108 -37.97 50.46 -32.22
CA ALA A 108 -38.78 50.97 -33.33
C ALA A 108 -38.23 50.47 -34.68
N VAL A 109 -39.03 49.71 -35.41
CA VAL A 109 -38.67 49.08 -36.69
C VAL A 109 -39.19 49.93 -37.86
N GLY A 110 -38.31 50.24 -38.82
CA GLY A 110 -38.64 51.09 -39.98
C GLY A 110 -38.81 52.59 -39.66
N GLY A 111 -38.45 53.02 -38.45
CA GLY A 111 -38.54 54.43 -38.03
C GLY A 111 -37.49 55.30 -38.73
N SER A 112 -37.92 56.25 -39.57
CA SER A 112 -37.02 57.14 -40.29
C SER A 112 -36.51 58.31 -39.44
N VAL A 113 -35.21 58.60 -39.55
CA VAL A 113 -34.58 59.80 -39.00
C VAL A 113 -35.20 61.05 -39.67
N PRO A 114 -35.52 62.14 -38.93
CA PRO A 114 -36.15 63.32 -39.51
C PRO A 114 -35.18 64.12 -40.42
N ALA A 115 -35.07 63.70 -41.68
CA ALA A 115 -34.50 64.51 -42.75
C ALA A 115 -35.34 65.79 -42.96
N LEU A 116 -34.68 66.90 -43.32
CA LEU A 116 -35.31 68.22 -43.44
C LEU A 116 -36.37 68.26 -44.55
N GLY A 117 -37.64 68.19 -44.16
CA GLY A 117 -38.76 68.06 -45.10
C GLY A 117 -39.03 69.30 -45.95
N VAL A 118 -38.56 69.31 -47.20
CA VAL A 118 -39.07 70.16 -48.28
C VAL A 118 -39.36 69.32 -49.54
N THR A 119 -40.10 68.23 -49.39
CA THR A 119 -40.63 67.48 -50.54
C THR A 119 -41.81 68.25 -51.15
N ARG A 120 -41.55 69.07 -52.16
CA ARG A 120 -42.62 69.62 -53.02
C ARG A 120 -42.92 68.62 -54.13
N THR A 121 -44.10 68.01 -54.05
CA THR A 121 -44.62 67.17 -55.13
C THR A 121 -44.89 67.99 -56.38
N PHE A 122 -44.33 67.55 -57.50
CA PHE A 122 -44.75 67.97 -58.84
C PHE A 122 -45.33 66.74 -59.54
N THR A 123 -46.63 66.78 -59.84
CA THR A 123 -47.24 65.77 -60.70
C THR A 123 -46.83 66.02 -62.14
N GLU A 124 -46.47 64.96 -62.84
CA GLU A 124 -46.09 64.97 -64.25
C GLU A 124 -47.13 65.69 -65.14
N GLY A 125 -46.65 66.48 -66.12
CA GLY A 125 -47.51 67.03 -67.17
C GLY A 125 -48.00 68.48 -67.02
N THR A 126 -47.39 69.34 -66.19
CA THR A 126 -47.70 70.80 -66.20
C THR A 126 -46.46 71.70 -66.27
N ASN A 127 -46.50 72.71 -67.16
CA ASN A 127 -45.41 73.67 -67.36
C ASN A 127 -45.24 74.60 -66.16
N LEU A 128 -44.12 74.48 -65.44
CA LEU A 128 -43.81 75.33 -64.30
C LEU A 128 -43.16 76.66 -64.74
N ILE A 129 -43.97 77.71 -64.92
CA ILE A 129 -43.47 79.08 -65.10
C ILE A 129 -42.97 79.62 -63.75
N ILE A 130 -41.67 79.52 -63.51
CA ILE A 130 -41.03 80.06 -62.30
C ILE A 130 -41.03 81.60 -62.38
N ASN A 131 -41.89 82.23 -61.59
CA ASN A 131 -42.00 83.69 -61.49
C ASN A 131 -41.36 84.16 -60.16
N MET A 132 -40.03 84.32 -60.13
CA MET A 132 -39.29 84.66 -58.90
C MET A 132 -39.44 86.15 -58.53
N PRO A 133 -39.91 86.48 -57.31
CA PRO A 133 -40.00 87.86 -56.84
C PRO A 133 -38.66 88.36 -56.31
N SER A 134 -37.94 89.13 -57.13
CA SER A 134 -36.61 89.73 -56.90
C SER A 134 -35.42 88.76 -56.96
N LEU A 135 -34.27 89.31 -57.36
CA LEU A 135 -33.08 88.59 -57.82
C LEU A 135 -31.85 89.38 -57.34
N ALA A 136 -31.56 89.28 -56.04
CA ALA A 136 -30.52 90.04 -55.36
C ALA A 136 -29.31 89.19 -54.98
N ASP A 137 -29.53 87.96 -54.52
CA ASP A 137 -28.51 87.09 -53.91
C ASP A 137 -28.31 85.75 -54.67
N TYR A 138 -28.77 85.65 -55.92
CA TYR A 138 -28.52 84.49 -56.79
C TYR A 138 -27.54 84.87 -57.91
N THR A 139 -26.30 84.41 -57.80
CA THR A 139 -25.35 84.37 -58.91
C THR A 139 -25.56 83.06 -59.69
N PRO A 140 -26.15 83.09 -60.89
CA PRO A 140 -26.21 81.89 -61.72
C PRO A 140 -24.80 81.43 -62.13
N PRO A 141 -24.60 80.14 -62.46
CA PRO A 141 -23.39 79.72 -63.13
C PRO A 141 -23.26 80.41 -64.51
N PRO A 142 -22.05 80.56 -65.06
CA PRO A 142 -21.85 81.26 -66.34
C PRO A 142 -22.54 80.55 -67.52
N SER A 143 -22.55 79.22 -67.48
CA SER A 143 -23.28 78.33 -68.38
C SER A 143 -23.95 77.19 -67.59
N ASP A 144 -25.01 76.61 -68.17
CA ASP A 144 -25.92 75.63 -67.56
C ASP A 144 -26.52 74.77 -68.69
N SER A 145 -26.53 73.44 -68.56
CA SER A 145 -27.17 72.51 -69.50
C SER A 145 -27.88 71.33 -68.83
N VAL A 146 -29.13 71.09 -69.26
CA VAL A 146 -30.02 70.08 -68.67
C VAL A 146 -30.67 69.20 -69.73
N ILE A 147 -30.71 67.89 -69.46
CA ILE A 147 -31.40 66.87 -70.26
C ILE A 147 -32.86 66.76 -69.80
N PHE A 148 -33.81 66.72 -70.75
CA PHE A 148 -35.24 66.51 -70.47
C PHE A 148 -35.76 65.16 -70.97
N THR A 149 -35.19 64.61 -72.04
CA THR A 149 -35.55 63.31 -72.60
C THR A 149 -34.29 62.55 -73.02
N PRO A 150 -34.14 61.25 -72.70
CA PRO A 150 -34.94 60.48 -71.74
C PRO A 150 -34.88 61.08 -70.32
N ALA A 151 -35.81 60.66 -69.45
CA ALA A 151 -35.74 60.94 -68.02
C ALA A 151 -34.80 59.94 -67.33
N SER A 152 -34.23 60.29 -66.17
CA SER A 152 -33.34 59.39 -65.43
C SER A 152 -34.11 58.15 -64.94
N GLY A 153 -33.51 56.97 -65.12
CA GLY A 153 -34.16 55.68 -64.86
C GLY A 153 -35.07 55.18 -65.99
N ALA A 154 -35.06 55.81 -67.17
CA ALA A 154 -35.82 55.29 -68.32
C ALA A 154 -35.22 53.97 -68.84
N VAL A 155 -36.07 52.97 -69.05
CA VAL A 155 -35.73 51.72 -69.75
C VAL A 155 -36.05 51.86 -71.24
N ILE A 156 -35.11 51.48 -72.10
CA ILE A 156 -35.18 51.64 -73.55
C ILE A 156 -35.10 50.27 -74.21
N THR A 157 -36.27 49.76 -74.62
CA THR A 157 -36.46 48.40 -75.14
C THR A 157 -36.09 48.24 -76.62
N SER A 158 -35.12 49.03 -77.11
CA SER A 158 -34.61 48.94 -78.48
C SER A 158 -33.24 49.60 -78.64
N ALA A 159 -32.29 48.92 -79.30
CA ALA A 159 -30.99 49.48 -79.72
C ALA A 159 -31.10 50.42 -80.95
N GLY A 160 -32.23 51.14 -81.08
CA GLY A 160 -32.44 52.16 -82.10
C GLY A 160 -31.80 53.49 -81.71
N THR A 161 -31.62 54.38 -82.68
CA THR A 161 -31.20 55.76 -82.40
C THR A 161 -32.28 56.50 -81.63
N ILE A 162 -32.00 56.87 -80.38
CA ILE A 162 -32.86 57.70 -79.55
C ILE A 162 -32.52 59.18 -79.71
N THR A 163 -33.49 60.05 -79.42
CA THR A 163 -33.27 61.50 -79.39
C THR A 163 -33.10 61.94 -77.95
N VAL A 164 -31.85 62.21 -77.55
CA VAL A 164 -31.57 62.91 -76.30
C VAL A 164 -31.85 64.38 -76.53
N SER A 165 -32.65 65.04 -75.69
CA SER A 165 -33.00 66.45 -75.87
C SER A 165 -33.13 67.21 -74.57
N GLY A 166 -32.89 68.51 -74.63
CA GLY A 166 -32.75 69.35 -73.44
C GLY A 166 -32.72 70.84 -73.73
N ALA A 167 -32.26 71.62 -72.75
CA ALA A 167 -31.99 73.04 -72.88
C ALA A 167 -30.58 73.39 -72.42
N ALA A 168 -30.07 74.52 -72.90
CA ALA A 168 -28.79 75.10 -72.51
C ALA A 168 -28.89 76.62 -72.38
N TYR A 169 -28.10 77.19 -71.47
CA TYR A 169 -28.03 78.60 -71.13
C TYR A 169 -26.56 79.03 -70.99
N ALA A 170 -26.27 80.29 -71.35
CA ALA A 170 -24.99 80.93 -71.10
C ALA A 170 -25.16 82.45 -71.01
N PHE A 171 -24.47 83.11 -70.08
CA PHE A 171 -24.67 84.52 -69.79
C PHE A 171 -24.05 85.44 -70.85
N ASN A 172 -22.80 85.17 -71.23
CA ASN A 172 -22.04 85.90 -72.26
C ASN A 172 -22.22 85.34 -73.69
N GLY A 173 -23.00 84.25 -73.82
CA GLY A 173 -23.30 83.56 -75.08
C GLY A 173 -22.63 82.19 -75.19
N LEU A 174 -23.43 81.20 -75.60
CA LEU A 174 -23.04 79.80 -75.76
C LEU A 174 -22.17 79.64 -77.02
N GLN A 175 -20.98 79.05 -76.89
CA GLN A 175 -20.12 78.67 -78.04
C GLN A 175 -20.24 77.18 -78.39
N GLY A 176 -20.57 76.33 -77.42
CA GLY A 176 -20.67 74.90 -77.62
C GLY A 176 -21.58 74.23 -76.59
N LEU A 177 -22.12 73.07 -76.94
CA LEU A 177 -22.60 72.08 -75.98
C LEU A 177 -21.97 70.73 -76.30
N ALA A 178 -21.33 70.13 -75.30
CA ALA A 178 -20.74 68.81 -75.37
C ALA A 178 -21.69 67.80 -74.72
N PHE A 179 -21.99 66.71 -75.41
CA PHE A 179 -22.79 65.59 -74.92
C PHE A 179 -21.91 64.36 -74.71
N TYR A 180 -21.96 63.81 -73.51
CA TYR A 180 -21.16 62.68 -73.06
C TYR A 180 -22.05 61.48 -72.72
N VAL A 181 -21.51 60.28 -72.98
CA VAL A 181 -22.07 59.00 -72.56
C VAL A 181 -20.96 58.26 -71.83
N ASP A 182 -21.18 57.88 -70.57
CA ASP A 182 -20.20 57.23 -69.69
C ASP A 182 -18.87 58.00 -69.60
N GLY A 183 -18.96 59.34 -69.54
CA GLY A 183 -17.81 60.26 -69.56
C GLY A 183 -17.10 60.40 -70.92
N SER A 184 -17.53 59.68 -71.97
CA SER A 184 -16.98 59.76 -73.32
C SER A 184 -17.72 60.77 -74.19
N LEU A 185 -16.99 61.73 -74.78
CA LEU A 185 -17.57 62.75 -75.66
C LEU A 185 -18.17 62.10 -76.91
N THR A 186 -19.49 62.18 -77.03
CA THR A 186 -20.29 61.48 -78.05
C THR A 186 -20.74 62.42 -79.17
N GLU A 187 -21.10 63.66 -78.85
CA GLU A 187 -21.43 64.70 -79.85
C GLU A 187 -21.03 66.08 -79.30
N ALA A 188 -20.66 67.01 -80.19
CA ALA A 188 -20.40 68.41 -79.83
C ALA A 188 -21.14 69.35 -80.78
N LEU A 189 -22.07 70.16 -80.24
CA LEU A 189 -22.91 71.09 -80.97
C LEU A 189 -22.33 72.52 -80.91
N PRO A 190 -21.71 73.05 -81.99
CA PRO A 190 -21.15 74.40 -82.00
C PRO A 190 -22.21 75.48 -82.25
N TYR A 191 -22.17 76.55 -81.46
CA TYR A 191 -23.08 77.69 -81.50
C TYR A 191 -22.37 78.96 -81.96
N ASN A 192 -22.92 79.60 -83.01
CA ASN A 192 -22.30 80.77 -83.64
C ASN A 192 -23.13 82.04 -83.38
N GLY A 193 -22.78 82.79 -82.33
CA GLY A 193 -23.35 84.10 -82.02
C GLY A 193 -23.65 84.30 -80.54
N VAL A 194 -24.31 85.41 -80.19
CA VAL A 194 -24.71 85.72 -78.80
C VAL A 194 -26.01 84.96 -78.45
N ILE A 195 -25.93 83.63 -78.46
CA ILE A 195 -27.04 82.73 -78.10
C ILE A 195 -26.99 82.50 -76.60
N THR A 196 -27.84 83.19 -75.83
CA THR A 196 -27.86 83.08 -74.36
C THR A 196 -28.76 81.96 -73.84
N ARG A 197 -29.67 81.44 -74.66
CA ARG A 197 -30.49 80.24 -74.35
C ARG A 197 -30.90 79.54 -75.63
N THR A 198 -30.88 78.21 -75.63
CA THR A 198 -31.40 77.37 -76.72
C THR A 198 -31.97 76.07 -76.17
N ASN A 199 -32.88 75.46 -76.93
CA ASN A 199 -33.11 74.01 -76.82
C ASN A 199 -32.11 73.29 -77.73
N TRP A 200 -31.80 72.04 -77.43
CA TRP A 200 -30.89 71.20 -78.18
C TRP A 200 -31.40 69.76 -78.26
N ALA A 201 -30.93 69.01 -79.25
CA ALA A 201 -31.20 67.59 -79.38
C ALA A 201 -30.02 66.88 -80.08
N VAL A 202 -29.65 65.71 -79.58
CA VAL A 202 -28.61 64.83 -80.11
C VAL A 202 -29.24 63.47 -80.43
N ALA A 203 -28.84 62.89 -81.56
CA ALA A 203 -29.22 61.54 -81.94
C ALA A 203 -28.15 60.57 -81.44
N TRP A 204 -28.45 59.77 -80.42
CA TRP A 204 -27.54 58.78 -79.83
C TRP A 204 -28.07 57.36 -80.09
N THR A 205 -27.18 56.45 -80.47
CA THR A 205 -27.48 55.01 -80.57
C THR A 205 -26.65 54.29 -79.51
N PRO A 206 -27.28 53.54 -78.58
CA PRO A 206 -26.56 52.71 -77.62
C PRO A 206 -25.62 51.70 -78.30
N ALA A 207 -24.54 51.31 -77.62
CA ALA A 207 -23.58 50.33 -78.14
C ALA A 207 -24.08 48.88 -78.03
N GLY A 208 -25.04 48.65 -77.13
CA GLY A 208 -25.65 47.38 -76.78
C GLY A 208 -26.51 47.55 -75.52
N ASP A 209 -26.87 46.45 -74.88
CA ASP A 209 -27.61 46.46 -73.61
C ASP A 209 -26.69 46.84 -72.43
N GLY A 210 -27.26 47.45 -71.40
CA GLY A 210 -26.53 47.95 -70.23
C GLY A 210 -27.10 49.24 -69.63
N LEU A 211 -26.52 49.65 -68.49
CA LEU A 211 -26.75 50.96 -67.87
C LEU A 211 -25.78 51.99 -68.44
N TYR A 212 -26.29 53.15 -68.85
CA TYR A 212 -25.53 54.27 -69.42
C TYR A 212 -25.76 55.56 -68.62
N GLU A 213 -24.70 56.36 -68.44
CA GLU A 213 -24.75 57.70 -67.84
C GLU A 213 -24.69 58.78 -68.92
N LEU A 214 -25.75 59.58 -69.07
CA LEU A 214 -25.84 60.67 -70.04
C LEU A 214 -25.56 62.01 -69.37
N VAL A 215 -24.63 62.81 -69.91
CA VAL A 215 -24.21 64.11 -69.34
C VAL A 215 -24.10 65.17 -70.43
N THR A 216 -24.43 66.43 -70.11
CA THR A 216 -24.10 67.58 -70.96
C THR A 216 -23.21 68.60 -70.26
N GLN A 217 -22.50 69.40 -71.06
CA GLN A 217 -21.72 70.56 -70.63
C GLN A 217 -21.90 71.72 -71.62
N ALA A 218 -22.27 72.88 -71.13
CA ALA A 218 -22.35 74.13 -71.90
C ALA A 218 -21.05 74.94 -71.82
N GLU A 219 -20.55 75.39 -72.97
CA GLU A 219 -19.32 76.21 -73.12
C GLU A 219 -19.68 77.68 -73.35
N GLU A 220 -19.19 78.58 -72.49
CA GLU A 220 -19.45 80.03 -72.59
C GLU A 220 -18.33 80.79 -73.32
N SER A 221 -18.71 81.80 -74.10
CA SER A 221 -17.84 82.74 -74.80
C SER A 221 -16.90 83.55 -73.89
N GLY A 222 -15.74 82.96 -73.55
CA GLY A 222 -14.65 83.61 -72.81
C GLY A 222 -14.47 83.10 -71.38
N ALA A 223 -15.23 82.09 -70.97
CA ALA A 223 -15.06 81.35 -69.73
C ALA A 223 -14.69 79.88 -70.03
N GLY A 224 -14.65 79.03 -69.00
CA GLY A 224 -14.47 77.59 -69.16
C GLY A 224 -15.79 76.84 -69.39
N LEU A 225 -15.70 75.52 -69.44
CA LEU A 225 -16.85 74.62 -69.42
C LEU A 225 -17.61 74.71 -68.08
N GLU A 226 -18.89 74.35 -68.15
CA GLU A 226 -19.78 74.09 -67.02
C GLU A 226 -19.15 73.16 -65.97
N ALA A 227 -19.32 73.48 -64.68
CA ALA A 227 -18.60 72.84 -63.56
C ALA A 227 -19.48 72.00 -62.63
N GLU A 228 -20.80 72.05 -62.79
CA GLU A 228 -21.79 71.30 -62.01
C GLU A 228 -22.59 70.47 -63.02
N LEU A 229 -22.60 69.14 -62.87
CA LEU A 229 -23.12 68.22 -63.88
C LEU A 229 -24.34 67.50 -63.32
N THR A 230 -25.45 67.51 -64.05
CA THR A 230 -26.63 66.68 -63.74
C THR A 230 -26.67 65.46 -64.68
N PRO A 231 -26.10 64.31 -64.27
CA PRO A 231 -26.20 63.08 -65.05
C PRO A 231 -27.64 62.55 -65.11
N VAL A 232 -27.96 61.87 -66.21
CA VAL A 232 -29.21 61.15 -66.45
C VAL A 232 -28.88 59.70 -66.76
N THR A 233 -29.24 58.79 -65.87
CA THR A 233 -29.05 57.35 -66.06
C THR A 233 -30.13 56.74 -66.96
N VAL A 234 -29.76 55.82 -67.83
CA VAL A 234 -30.64 55.17 -68.80
C VAL A 234 -30.29 53.69 -68.90
N ILE A 235 -31.29 52.81 -68.86
CA ILE A 235 -31.10 51.37 -69.06
C ILE A 235 -31.50 51.03 -70.49
N VAL A 236 -30.66 50.31 -71.22
CA VAL A 236 -30.95 49.78 -72.55
C VAL A 236 -30.99 48.26 -72.42
N ASP A 237 -32.10 47.66 -72.85
CA ASP A 237 -32.45 46.27 -72.55
C ASP A 237 -33.19 45.70 -73.76
N THR A 238 -32.58 44.74 -74.47
CA THR A 238 -33.11 44.20 -75.73
C THR A 238 -33.01 42.68 -75.87
N ALA A 239 -32.24 42.03 -75.00
CA ALA A 239 -32.18 40.58 -74.83
C ALA A 239 -32.87 40.13 -73.55
N PRO A 240 -33.53 38.95 -73.53
CA PRO A 240 -34.11 38.39 -72.31
C PRO A 240 -33.03 37.75 -71.41
N PRO A 241 -33.27 37.64 -70.08
CA PRO A 241 -32.27 37.19 -69.12
C PRO A 241 -31.96 35.70 -69.24
N SER A 242 -30.92 35.25 -68.57
CA SER A 242 -30.56 33.83 -68.42
C SER A 242 -30.77 33.35 -66.98
N ILE A 243 -31.08 32.05 -66.79
CA ILE A 243 -31.19 31.42 -65.47
C ILE A 243 -30.92 29.90 -65.52
N THR A 244 -30.30 29.36 -64.48
CA THR A 244 -30.09 27.93 -64.19
C THR A 244 -30.67 27.56 -62.83
N ILE A 245 -30.78 26.25 -62.56
CA ILE A 245 -30.88 25.66 -61.21
C ILE A 245 -29.67 24.72 -61.09
N ASP A 246 -28.90 24.87 -60.02
CA ASP A 246 -27.65 24.11 -59.83
C ASP A 246 -27.81 23.03 -58.74
N SER A 247 -28.72 23.23 -57.77
CA SER A 247 -29.09 22.25 -56.74
C SER A 247 -30.07 21.18 -57.27
N LEU A 248 -29.57 20.24 -58.08
CA LEU A 248 -30.38 19.14 -58.63
C LEU A 248 -30.35 17.85 -57.78
N ASN A 249 -29.35 17.68 -56.92
CA ASN A 249 -29.43 16.74 -55.80
C ASN A 249 -29.74 17.55 -54.54
N LEU A 250 -30.72 17.11 -53.76
CA LEU A 250 -31.10 17.70 -52.48
C LEU A 250 -30.81 16.69 -51.37
N THR A 251 -29.67 16.88 -50.72
CA THR A 251 -29.12 16.01 -49.68
C THR A 251 -29.32 16.62 -48.29
N ARG A 252 -28.99 15.84 -47.26
CA ARG A 252 -28.95 16.29 -45.87
C ARG A 252 -28.00 17.46 -45.63
N ASP A 253 -26.95 17.61 -46.43
CA ASP A 253 -25.93 18.64 -46.24
C ASP A 253 -26.40 20.04 -46.70
N GLN A 254 -27.49 20.11 -47.48
CA GLN A 254 -28.20 21.36 -47.83
C GLN A 254 -29.31 21.71 -46.83
N LEU A 255 -29.46 20.95 -45.73
CA LEU A 255 -30.52 21.14 -44.74
C LEU A 255 -30.10 22.16 -43.66
N LEU A 256 -30.58 23.40 -43.82
CA LEU A 256 -30.43 24.47 -42.86
C LEU A 256 -31.25 24.24 -41.58
N ALA A 257 -30.93 25.01 -40.54
CA ALA A 257 -31.66 24.99 -39.27
C ALA A 257 -33.17 25.22 -39.49
N GLY A 258 -34.01 24.45 -38.79
CA GLY A 258 -35.46 24.46 -39.01
C GLY A 258 -35.96 23.51 -40.13
N ALA A 259 -35.07 22.72 -40.73
CA ALA A 259 -35.36 21.79 -41.83
C ALA A 259 -35.83 22.51 -43.11
N LEU A 260 -35.08 23.53 -43.51
CA LEU A 260 -35.17 24.19 -44.81
C LEU A 260 -34.06 23.66 -45.72
N LEU A 261 -34.34 23.41 -47.00
CA LEU A 261 -33.34 22.99 -48.00
C LEU A 261 -32.95 24.19 -48.86
N GLU A 262 -31.66 24.51 -48.92
CA GLU A 262 -31.16 25.59 -49.80
C GLU A 262 -31.08 25.11 -51.25
N ILE A 263 -31.87 25.75 -52.12
CA ILE A 263 -31.89 25.54 -53.58
C ILE A 263 -31.23 26.76 -54.23
N THR A 264 -30.13 26.55 -54.94
CA THR A 264 -29.33 27.61 -55.57
C THR A 264 -29.27 27.48 -57.09
N GLY A 265 -28.95 28.59 -57.76
CA GLY A 265 -28.58 28.62 -59.17
C GLY A 265 -27.99 29.96 -59.60
N MET A 266 -27.72 30.12 -60.89
CA MET A 266 -27.24 31.37 -61.48
C MET A 266 -28.36 32.08 -62.25
N ALA A 267 -28.40 33.41 -62.22
CA ALA A 267 -29.20 34.24 -63.12
C ALA A 267 -28.39 35.47 -63.56
N SER A 268 -28.40 35.79 -64.86
CA SER A 268 -27.62 36.91 -65.38
C SER A 268 -28.23 37.53 -66.63
N ASP A 269 -28.03 38.84 -66.78
CA ASP A 269 -28.41 39.63 -67.94
C ASP A 269 -27.43 40.82 -68.13
N ALA A 270 -27.39 41.41 -69.33
CA ALA A 270 -26.51 42.52 -69.67
C ALA A 270 -27.04 43.90 -69.26
N ALA A 271 -28.37 44.11 -69.26
CA ALA A 271 -29.03 45.28 -68.68
C ALA A 271 -29.24 45.09 -67.16
N GLY A 272 -29.53 43.86 -66.75
CA GLY A 272 -29.55 43.39 -65.37
C GLY A 272 -30.86 42.71 -64.98
N VAL A 273 -30.78 41.79 -64.01
CA VAL A 273 -31.95 41.05 -63.51
C VAL A 273 -32.61 41.82 -62.35
N VAL A 274 -33.91 42.08 -62.49
CA VAL A 274 -34.76 42.77 -61.51
C VAL A 274 -35.33 41.82 -60.46
N ALA A 275 -35.66 40.58 -60.85
CA ALA A 275 -36.25 39.61 -59.93
C ALA A 275 -35.98 38.16 -60.35
N VAL A 276 -35.71 37.30 -59.36
CA VAL A 276 -35.69 35.85 -59.51
C VAL A 276 -36.80 35.23 -58.65
N ALA A 277 -37.42 34.15 -59.13
CA ALA A 277 -38.45 33.42 -58.39
C ALA A 277 -38.42 31.91 -58.68
N LEU A 278 -38.74 31.10 -57.67
CA LEU A 278 -38.87 29.65 -57.74
C LEU A 278 -40.35 29.24 -57.80
N SER A 279 -40.65 28.09 -58.40
CA SER A 279 -41.91 27.35 -58.27
C SER A 279 -41.59 25.85 -58.29
N TYR A 280 -42.29 25.04 -57.50
CA TYR A 280 -42.00 23.61 -57.34
C TYR A 280 -43.27 22.74 -57.35
N GLU A 281 -43.16 21.49 -57.80
CA GLU A 281 -44.27 20.53 -57.85
C GLU A 281 -43.90 19.23 -57.13
N LEU A 282 -44.65 18.91 -56.06
CA LEU A 282 -44.55 17.64 -55.34
C LEU A 282 -45.19 16.49 -56.15
N PRO A 283 -44.72 15.23 -56.04
CA PRO A 283 -45.27 14.10 -56.79
C PRO A 283 -46.80 13.95 -56.66
N GLY A 284 -47.51 14.13 -57.78
CA GLY A 284 -48.97 14.02 -57.84
C GLY A 284 -49.73 15.22 -57.28
N GLY A 285 -49.05 16.30 -56.93
CA GLY A 285 -49.64 17.60 -56.60
C GLY A 285 -49.87 18.46 -57.85
N GLY A 286 -49.67 19.76 -57.68
CA GLY A 286 -49.51 20.74 -58.76
C GLY A 286 -48.47 21.77 -58.34
N PHE A 287 -47.92 22.51 -59.31
CA PHE A 287 -46.96 23.59 -59.03
C PHE A 287 -47.44 24.60 -57.99
N SER A 288 -46.53 25.01 -57.11
CA SER A 288 -46.71 26.16 -56.23
C SER A 288 -46.90 27.45 -57.04
N ASP A 289 -47.42 28.49 -56.38
CA ASP A 289 -47.24 29.86 -56.85
C ASP A 289 -45.75 30.20 -57.01
N TRP A 290 -45.46 31.30 -57.71
CA TRP A 290 -44.10 31.79 -57.89
C TRP A 290 -43.64 32.55 -56.65
N LEU A 291 -42.67 31.98 -55.94
CA LEU A 291 -42.13 32.46 -54.67
C LEU A 291 -40.83 33.24 -54.95
N PRO A 292 -40.65 34.45 -54.39
CA PRO A 292 -39.41 35.22 -54.58
C PRO A 292 -38.18 34.44 -54.11
N ALA A 293 -37.10 34.50 -54.88
CA ALA A 293 -35.79 33.98 -54.49
C ALA A 293 -34.85 35.15 -54.19
N ALA A 294 -33.97 35.01 -53.20
CA ALA A 294 -32.94 35.99 -52.92
C ALA A 294 -31.90 35.95 -54.05
N TYR A 295 -31.52 37.11 -54.59
CA TYR A 295 -30.62 37.24 -55.73
C TYR A 295 -29.55 38.30 -55.46
N ASP A 296 -28.28 37.93 -55.65
CA ASP A 296 -27.16 38.87 -55.66
C ASP A 296 -26.80 39.23 -57.10
N ALA A 297 -27.12 40.47 -57.49
CA ALA A 297 -26.77 41.02 -58.80
C ALA A 297 -25.25 41.19 -59.02
N THR A 298 -24.42 41.05 -57.99
CA THR A 298 -22.95 41.17 -58.08
C THR A 298 -22.28 39.89 -58.54
N THR A 299 -22.68 38.74 -57.97
CA THR A 299 -22.20 37.40 -58.37
C THR A 299 -23.08 36.75 -59.44
N GLY A 300 -24.34 37.16 -59.56
CA GLY A 300 -25.35 36.48 -60.36
C GLY A 300 -25.93 35.23 -59.69
N GLN A 301 -25.64 34.96 -58.41
CA GLN A 301 -26.20 33.83 -57.68
C GLN A 301 -27.61 34.15 -57.15
N TRP A 302 -28.50 33.16 -57.21
CA TRP A 302 -29.77 33.17 -56.48
C TRP A 302 -29.89 31.96 -55.56
N ARG A 303 -30.69 32.12 -54.49
CA ARG A 303 -31.05 31.05 -53.56
C ARG A 303 -32.50 31.12 -53.11
N TYR A 304 -33.05 29.98 -52.73
CA TYR A 304 -34.39 29.83 -52.16
C TYR A 304 -34.38 28.73 -51.09
N GLU A 305 -35.06 28.96 -49.97
CA GLU A 305 -35.11 28.03 -48.83
C GLU A 305 -36.45 27.27 -48.81
N LEU A 306 -36.42 25.96 -49.12
CA LEU A 306 -37.60 25.12 -49.22
C LEU A 306 -37.86 24.32 -47.94
N ALA A 307 -38.99 24.55 -47.27
CA ALA A 307 -39.37 23.80 -46.07
C ALA A 307 -39.57 22.31 -46.36
N ALA A 308 -38.71 21.46 -45.78
CA ALA A 308 -38.69 20.01 -46.04
C ALA A 308 -39.88 19.25 -45.40
N GLY A 309 -40.64 19.89 -44.50
CA GLY A 309 -41.67 19.25 -43.66
C GLY A 309 -42.87 18.62 -44.39
N SER A 310 -43.01 18.83 -45.71
CA SER A 310 -44.01 18.15 -46.56
C SER A 310 -43.40 17.28 -47.66
N LEU A 311 -42.07 17.10 -47.67
CA LEU A 311 -41.37 16.29 -48.66
C LEU A 311 -41.33 14.81 -48.23
N ILE A 312 -41.13 13.91 -49.20
CA ILE A 312 -41.07 12.47 -48.97
C ILE A 312 -39.70 11.96 -49.39
N GLU A 313 -39.07 11.15 -48.55
CA GLU A 313 -37.79 10.50 -48.82
C GLU A 313 -37.80 9.77 -50.18
N ARG A 314 -36.75 9.97 -51.00
CA ARG A 314 -36.62 9.43 -52.37
C ARG A 314 -37.78 9.82 -53.30
N SER A 315 -38.29 11.04 -53.13
CA SER A 315 -39.15 11.69 -54.11
C SER A 315 -38.34 12.52 -55.11
N GLN A 316 -38.88 12.65 -56.32
CA GLN A 316 -38.38 13.58 -57.33
C GLN A 316 -39.26 14.85 -57.31
N LEU A 317 -38.62 16.01 -57.25
CA LEU A 317 -39.23 17.33 -57.17
C LEU A 317 -39.05 18.04 -58.50
N VAL A 318 -40.12 18.44 -59.18
CA VAL A 318 -39.96 19.25 -60.41
C VAL A 318 -39.77 20.70 -59.99
N LEU A 319 -38.58 21.24 -60.25
CA LEU A 319 -38.23 22.62 -59.97
C LEU A 319 -38.40 23.50 -61.21
N ARG A 320 -38.75 24.77 -60.96
CA ARG A 320 -38.80 25.86 -61.93
C ARG A 320 -38.20 27.11 -61.33
N ALA A 321 -37.29 27.74 -62.06
CA ALA A 321 -36.77 29.05 -61.72
C ALA A 321 -37.06 30.01 -62.88
N ARG A 322 -37.35 31.28 -62.58
CA ARG A 322 -37.47 32.34 -63.58
C ARG A 322 -36.68 33.58 -63.20
N ALA A 323 -36.07 34.22 -64.19
CA ALA A 323 -35.47 35.55 -64.07
C ALA A 323 -36.29 36.57 -64.87
N THR A 324 -36.34 37.81 -64.40
CA THR A 324 -37.01 38.96 -65.05
C THR A 324 -36.01 40.12 -65.16
N ASP A 325 -35.91 40.75 -66.32
CA ASP A 325 -35.02 41.90 -66.59
C ASP A 325 -35.72 43.27 -66.35
N TYR A 326 -35.10 44.37 -66.80
CA TYR A 326 -35.66 45.72 -66.67
C TYR A 326 -36.70 46.06 -67.76
N ALA A 327 -36.62 45.43 -68.94
CA ALA A 327 -37.65 45.51 -69.99
C ALA A 327 -38.94 44.74 -69.62
N GLY A 328 -38.86 43.82 -68.65
CA GLY A 328 -39.92 42.92 -68.24
C GLY A 328 -40.01 41.63 -69.06
N ASN A 329 -38.97 41.24 -69.80
CA ASN A 329 -38.91 39.89 -70.37
C ASN A 329 -38.67 38.87 -69.24
N VAL A 330 -39.15 37.65 -69.43
CA VAL A 330 -39.05 36.57 -68.44
C VAL A 330 -38.51 35.31 -69.10
N THR A 331 -37.39 34.80 -68.58
CA THR A 331 -36.84 33.49 -68.96
C THR A 331 -37.10 32.48 -67.86
N LEU A 332 -37.45 31.26 -68.24
CA LEU A 332 -37.79 30.16 -67.33
C LEU A 332 -36.90 28.95 -67.61
N PHE A 333 -36.30 28.42 -66.54
CA PHE A 333 -35.61 27.13 -66.51
C PHE A 333 -36.44 26.14 -65.67
N SER A 334 -36.38 24.85 -66.02
CA SER A 334 -37.10 23.79 -65.30
C SER A 334 -36.34 22.49 -65.42
N ASP A 335 -36.14 21.80 -64.29
CA ASP A 335 -35.46 20.52 -64.25
C ASP A 335 -36.00 19.67 -63.08
N LEU A 336 -35.50 18.44 -62.97
CA LEU A 336 -35.86 17.49 -61.93
C LEU A 336 -34.78 17.47 -60.85
N ALA A 337 -35.19 17.65 -59.59
CA ALA A 337 -34.32 17.45 -58.43
C ALA A 337 -34.67 16.14 -57.70
N GLU A 338 -33.66 15.41 -57.23
CA GLU A 338 -33.84 14.19 -56.44
C GLU A 338 -33.57 14.45 -54.95
N LEU A 339 -34.43 13.92 -54.07
CA LEU A 339 -34.39 14.15 -52.63
C LEU A 339 -34.02 12.88 -51.86
N ASP A 340 -32.89 12.92 -51.14
CA ASP A 340 -32.41 11.83 -50.28
C ASP A 340 -31.80 12.46 -49.02
N LEU A 341 -32.47 12.33 -47.87
CA LEU A 341 -32.10 12.97 -46.58
C LEU A 341 -31.72 11.95 -45.48
N VAL A 342 -31.90 10.66 -45.77
CA VAL A 342 -31.53 9.53 -44.91
C VAL A 342 -30.10 9.08 -45.23
N PRO A 343 -29.09 9.36 -44.38
CA PRO A 343 -27.73 8.90 -44.61
C PRO A 343 -27.62 7.37 -44.44
N PRO A 344 -26.63 6.72 -45.09
CA PRO A 344 -26.56 5.26 -45.25
C PRO A 344 -26.78 4.48 -43.96
N ALA A 345 -27.44 3.32 -44.04
CA ALA A 345 -27.65 2.47 -42.88
C ALA A 345 -26.31 1.98 -42.28
N GLU A 346 -26.27 1.86 -40.94
CA GLU A 346 -25.09 1.40 -40.19
C GLU A 346 -24.71 -0.04 -40.54
N VAL A 347 -23.41 -0.31 -40.52
CA VAL A 347 -22.83 -1.63 -40.78
C VAL A 347 -22.21 -2.22 -39.52
N THR A 348 -22.14 -3.55 -39.49
CA THR A 348 -21.43 -4.27 -38.43
C THR A 348 -19.93 -4.09 -38.65
N LEU A 349 -19.35 -3.14 -37.91
CA LEU A 349 -17.93 -2.83 -37.87
C LEU A 349 -17.24 -3.70 -36.81
N THR A 350 -16.20 -4.45 -37.19
CA THR A 350 -15.39 -5.25 -36.26
C THR A 350 -13.90 -5.07 -36.50
N VAL A 351 -13.15 -5.06 -35.40
CA VAL A 351 -11.70 -4.84 -35.38
C VAL A 351 -11.04 -6.12 -34.86
N SER A 352 -9.87 -6.47 -35.40
CA SER A 352 -9.12 -7.64 -34.93
C SER A 352 -7.61 -7.45 -35.09
N HIS A 353 -6.83 -8.11 -34.25
CA HIS A 353 -5.39 -8.24 -34.39
C HIS A 353 -5.03 -9.71 -34.66
N ASN A 354 -4.29 -9.98 -35.75
CA ASN A 354 -3.93 -11.33 -36.18
C ASN A 354 -5.09 -12.36 -36.25
N GLY A 355 -6.33 -11.87 -36.42
CA GLY A 355 -7.56 -12.68 -36.47
C GLY A 355 -8.31 -12.80 -35.13
N THR A 356 -7.71 -12.39 -34.01
CA THR A 356 -8.39 -12.27 -32.71
C THR A 356 -9.22 -10.98 -32.69
N PRO A 357 -10.54 -11.03 -32.45
CA PRO A 357 -11.37 -9.82 -32.32
C PRO A 357 -10.92 -8.93 -31.15
N LEU A 358 -11.06 -7.61 -31.31
CA LEU A 358 -10.80 -6.61 -30.29
C LEU A 358 -12.08 -5.85 -29.95
N ALA A 359 -12.26 -5.53 -28.67
CA ALA A 359 -13.24 -4.59 -28.13
C ALA A 359 -12.59 -3.23 -27.77
N PRO A 360 -13.36 -2.13 -27.71
CA PRO A 360 -12.87 -0.87 -27.15
C PRO A 360 -12.36 -1.06 -25.71
N GLY A 361 -11.15 -0.58 -25.44
CA GLY A 361 -10.42 -0.79 -24.19
C GLY A 361 -9.38 -1.90 -24.23
N ASP A 362 -9.40 -2.79 -25.23
CA ASP A 362 -8.42 -3.89 -25.33
C ASP A 362 -6.99 -3.37 -25.63
N LEU A 363 -6.01 -4.08 -25.07
CA LEU A 363 -4.57 -3.89 -25.31
C LEU A 363 -4.04 -4.92 -26.31
N VAL A 364 -3.28 -4.45 -27.29
CA VAL A 364 -2.45 -5.25 -28.19
C VAL A 364 -0.99 -5.14 -27.76
N SER A 365 -0.50 -6.16 -27.05
CA SER A 365 0.86 -6.24 -26.51
C SER A 365 1.91 -6.59 -27.60
N ALA A 366 2.15 -5.68 -28.54
CA ALA A 366 3.07 -5.91 -29.65
C ALA A 366 3.73 -4.61 -30.19
N PRO A 367 5.04 -4.60 -30.47
CA PRO A 367 5.77 -3.38 -30.88
C PRO A 367 5.39 -2.86 -32.27
N GLN A 368 4.90 -3.76 -33.13
CA GLN A 368 4.15 -3.41 -34.33
C GLN A 368 2.95 -4.34 -34.46
N ALA A 369 1.76 -3.75 -34.58
CA ALA A 369 0.52 -4.50 -34.74
C ALA A 369 -0.05 -4.32 -36.14
N THR A 370 -0.51 -5.42 -36.75
CA THR A 370 -1.48 -5.33 -37.85
C THR A 370 -2.88 -5.29 -37.24
N MET A 371 -3.56 -4.14 -37.34
CA MET A 371 -4.97 -4.01 -37.00
C MET A 371 -5.81 -4.19 -38.26
N THR A 372 -6.76 -5.13 -38.24
CA THR A 372 -7.63 -5.47 -39.36
C THR A 372 -9.05 -5.05 -39.04
N VAL A 373 -9.53 -4.04 -39.75
CA VAL A 373 -10.89 -3.51 -39.69
C VAL A 373 -11.75 -4.19 -40.75
N ASN A 374 -12.94 -4.64 -40.38
CA ASN A 374 -13.86 -5.38 -41.24
C ASN A 374 -15.26 -4.77 -41.12
N TRP A 375 -16.00 -4.70 -42.22
CA TRP A 375 -17.38 -4.21 -42.21
C TRP A 375 -18.28 -5.02 -43.16
N THR A 376 -19.54 -5.18 -42.76
CA THR A 376 -20.58 -5.69 -43.66
C THR A 376 -20.93 -4.67 -44.73
N ALA A 377 -21.58 -5.10 -45.81
CA ALA A 377 -22.29 -4.16 -46.68
C ALA A 377 -23.44 -3.51 -45.90
N SER A 378 -23.73 -2.25 -46.20
CA SER A 378 -24.97 -1.58 -45.77
C SER A 378 -26.19 -2.31 -46.33
N SER A 379 -27.29 -2.28 -45.57
CA SER A 379 -28.56 -2.89 -45.94
C SER A 379 -29.47 -1.95 -46.75
N ASP A 380 -29.02 -0.74 -47.09
CA ASP A 380 -29.78 0.15 -47.97
C ASP A 380 -29.83 -0.44 -49.40
N ALA A 381 -30.93 -0.20 -50.09
CA ALA A 381 -31.24 -0.73 -51.42
C ALA A 381 -30.97 0.28 -52.55
N SER A 382 -30.39 1.44 -52.23
CA SER A 382 -30.06 2.52 -53.17
C SER A 382 -28.55 2.56 -53.47
N ASP A 383 -28.22 2.28 -54.74
CA ASP A 383 -27.00 2.72 -55.43
C ASP A 383 -25.63 2.33 -54.82
N PRO A 384 -24.49 2.57 -55.51
CA PRO A 384 -23.19 2.10 -55.01
C PRO A 384 -22.66 2.96 -53.86
N ILE A 385 -23.02 2.61 -52.62
CA ILE A 385 -22.40 3.14 -51.42
C ILE A 385 -20.89 2.89 -51.45
N SER A 386 -20.13 3.96 -51.23
CA SER A 386 -18.69 3.97 -51.04
C SER A 386 -18.32 3.95 -49.55
N TYR A 387 -17.20 3.33 -49.23
CA TYR A 387 -16.72 3.16 -47.84
C TYR A 387 -15.27 3.63 -47.76
N GLU A 388 -14.97 4.50 -46.80
CA GLU A 388 -13.64 5.01 -46.49
C GLU A 388 -13.31 4.73 -45.02
N VAL A 389 -12.09 4.30 -44.72
CA VAL A 389 -11.73 3.81 -43.40
C VAL A 389 -10.35 4.32 -42.98
N GLY A 390 -10.25 4.81 -41.74
CA GLY A 390 -9.02 5.38 -41.20
C GLY A 390 -8.88 5.14 -39.70
N LEU A 391 -7.68 5.41 -39.20
CA LEU A 391 -7.35 5.42 -37.77
C LEU A 391 -6.99 6.85 -37.35
N SER A 392 -7.33 7.23 -36.12
CA SER A 392 -6.81 8.46 -35.51
C SER A 392 -6.61 8.31 -33.99
N ALA A 393 -5.89 9.25 -33.37
CA ALA A 393 -5.75 9.32 -31.91
C ALA A 393 -6.94 9.99 -31.20
N SER A 394 -8.00 10.36 -31.93
CA SER A 394 -9.17 11.09 -31.42
C SER A 394 -10.47 10.31 -31.63
N ALA A 395 -11.44 10.47 -30.72
CA ALA A 395 -12.80 10.01 -30.95
C ALA A 395 -13.52 10.82 -32.06
N ASP A 396 -13.06 12.06 -32.31
CA ASP A 396 -13.58 12.96 -33.34
C ASP A 396 -12.92 12.68 -34.71
N PRO A 397 -13.70 12.23 -35.74
CA PRO A 397 -13.15 11.87 -37.04
C PRO A 397 -12.73 13.10 -37.86
N ALA A 398 -11.46 13.49 -37.74
CA ALA A 398 -10.87 14.57 -38.53
C ALA A 398 -10.89 14.27 -40.05
N LEU A 399 -11.94 14.74 -40.73
CA LEU A 399 -12.30 14.42 -42.11
C LEU A 399 -11.17 14.42 -43.16
N PRO A 400 -10.18 15.35 -43.19
CA PRO A 400 -9.15 15.34 -44.23
C PRO A 400 -8.08 14.25 -44.08
N TRP A 401 -8.12 13.40 -43.05
CA TRP A 401 -7.09 12.39 -42.76
C TRP A 401 -7.56 10.93 -42.84
N LEU A 402 -8.82 10.67 -43.20
CA LEU A 402 -9.27 9.29 -43.48
C LEU A 402 -8.54 8.76 -44.72
N ALA A 403 -7.88 7.60 -44.58
CA ALA A 403 -7.16 6.98 -45.69
C ALA A 403 -8.16 6.53 -46.77
N SER A 404 -8.12 7.16 -47.94
CA SER A 404 -9.12 7.02 -49.01
C SER A 404 -8.99 5.70 -49.79
N ALA A 405 -9.11 4.58 -49.08
CA ALA A 405 -9.34 3.27 -49.66
C ALA A 405 -10.85 3.11 -49.92
N SER A 406 -11.34 3.70 -51.01
CA SER A 406 -12.76 3.67 -51.38
C SER A 406 -13.19 2.26 -51.82
N HIS A 407 -13.94 1.56 -50.97
CA HIS A 407 -14.47 0.22 -51.26
C HIS A 407 -15.93 0.28 -51.74
N SER A 408 -16.41 -0.83 -52.34
CA SER A 408 -17.82 -1.05 -52.68
C SER A 408 -18.38 -2.30 -51.99
N GLY A 409 -19.36 -2.10 -51.10
CA GLY A 409 -19.95 -3.16 -50.29
C GLY A 409 -19.12 -3.58 -49.08
N ALA A 410 -19.27 -4.85 -48.68
CA ALA A 410 -18.55 -5.42 -47.54
C ALA A 410 -17.04 -5.45 -47.80
N GLY A 411 -16.23 -5.08 -46.81
CA GLY A 411 -14.79 -4.90 -46.99
C GLY A 411 -13.96 -5.19 -45.76
N GLN A 412 -12.64 -5.17 -45.98
CA GLN A 412 -11.61 -5.39 -44.97
C GLN A 412 -10.41 -4.51 -45.31
N GLN A 413 -9.93 -3.73 -44.34
CA GLN A 413 -8.70 -2.94 -44.45
C GLN A 413 -7.75 -3.31 -43.31
N ALA A 414 -6.49 -3.59 -43.65
CA ALA A 414 -5.42 -3.77 -42.68
C ALA A 414 -4.61 -2.48 -42.55
N PHE A 415 -4.23 -2.15 -41.32
CA PHE A 415 -3.36 -1.04 -40.95
C PHE A 415 -2.18 -1.60 -40.16
N LEU A 416 -0.95 -1.20 -40.53
CA LEU A 416 0.23 -1.41 -39.69
C LEU A 416 0.37 -0.21 -38.76
N VAL A 417 0.38 -0.45 -37.46
CA VAL A 417 0.45 0.59 -36.42
C VAL A 417 1.63 0.33 -35.47
N ALA A 418 2.13 1.40 -34.87
CA ALA A 418 3.23 1.36 -33.90
C ALA A 418 2.71 1.26 -32.46
N GLU A 419 3.59 0.90 -31.54
CA GLU A 419 3.38 0.95 -30.09
C GLU A 419 3.29 2.39 -29.53
N ALA A 420 2.94 2.50 -28.24
CA ALA A 420 2.58 3.73 -27.54
C ALA A 420 1.41 4.52 -28.17
N GLN A 421 0.34 3.84 -28.62
CA GLN A 421 -0.80 4.50 -29.28
C GLN A 421 -2.17 4.07 -28.75
N ALA A 422 -3.02 5.07 -28.43
CA ALA A 422 -4.47 4.91 -28.34
C ALA A 422 -5.09 5.26 -29.70
N LEU A 423 -5.86 4.34 -30.28
CA LEU A 423 -6.35 4.43 -31.66
C LEU A 423 -7.86 4.23 -31.74
N TYR A 424 -8.52 5.13 -32.46
CA TYR A 424 -9.92 5.03 -32.84
C TYR A 424 -10.02 4.64 -34.31
N VAL A 425 -10.90 3.68 -34.60
CA VAL A 425 -11.28 3.29 -35.96
C VAL A 425 -12.45 4.15 -36.39
N HIS A 426 -12.33 4.78 -37.55
CA HIS A 426 -13.41 5.54 -38.19
C HIS A 426 -13.75 4.91 -39.55
N LEU A 427 -15.04 4.62 -39.77
CA LEU A 427 -15.58 4.18 -41.06
C LEU A 427 -16.60 5.23 -41.54
N ARG A 428 -16.32 5.89 -42.66
CA ARG A 428 -17.27 6.75 -43.38
C ARG A 428 -17.94 5.95 -44.49
N LEU A 429 -19.27 6.05 -44.56
CA LEU A 429 -20.12 5.55 -45.64
C LEU A 429 -20.70 6.77 -46.38
N THR A 430 -20.62 6.76 -47.72
CA THR A 430 -21.19 7.81 -48.57
C THR A 430 -21.95 7.18 -49.74
N ASP A 431 -23.23 7.51 -49.91
CA ASP A 431 -24.05 7.06 -51.03
C ASP A 431 -23.85 7.88 -52.32
N PHE A 432 -24.64 7.58 -53.35
CA PHE A 432 -24.54 8.21 -54.67
C PHE A 432 -25.11 9.65 -54.74
N PRO A 433 -26.23 10.00 -54.06
CA PRO A 433 -26.63 11.39 -53.86
C PRO A 433 -25.59 12.21 -53.09
N GLY A 434 -24.94 11.60 -52.09
CA GLY A 434 -23.77 12.15 -51.38
C GLY A 434 -23.90 12.22 -49.86
N ASN A 435 -24.98 11.69 -49.26
CA ASN A 435 -25.17 11.72 -47.80
C ASN A 435 -24.13 10.85 -47.09
N GLN A 436 -23.70 11.29 -45.91
CA GLN A 436 -22.60 10.65 -45.17
C GLN A 436 -23.04 10.13 -43.80
N ARG A 437 -22.53 8.96 -43.41
CA ARG A 437 -22.49 8.50 -42.01
C ARG A 437 -21.07 8.12 -41.64
N THR A 438 -20.60 8.55 -40.48
CA THR A 438 -19.36 8.04 -39.87
C THR A 438 -19.67 7.22 -38.62
N GLN A 439 -19.10 6.02 -38.55
CA GLN A 439 -19.09 5.17 -37.35
C GLN A 439 -17.67 5.20 -36.74
N THR A 440 -17.55 5.63 -35.49
CA THR A 440 -16.30 5.57 -34.70
C THR A 440 -16.36 4.44 -33.68
N VAL A 441 -15.28 3.67 -33.55
CA VAL A 441 -15.12 2.64 -32.50
C VAL A 441 -13.71 2.72 -31.93
N GLY A 442 -13.58 2.76 -30.60
CA GLY A 442 -12.30 2.85 -29.89
C GLY A 442 -12.46 3.47 -28.49
N PRO A 443 -11.36 3.75 -27.78
CA PRO A 443 -9.99 3.51 -28.20
C PRO A 443 -9.63 2.01 -28.16
N PHE A 444 -8.69 1.61 -29.01
CA PHE A 444 -7.90 0.39 -28.88
C PHE A 444 -6.47 0.80 -28.52
N PHE A 445 -5.81 0.06 -27.65
CA PHE A 445 -4.45 0.38 -27.21
C PHE A 445 -3.43 -0.55 -27.87
N VAL A 446 -2.33 0.01 -28.35
CA VAL A 446 -1.18 -0.73 -28.89
C VAL A 446 0.05 -0.28 -28.13
N ASP A 447 0.62 -1.19 -27.34
CA ASP A 447 1.66 -0.89 -26.35
C ASP A 447 2.53 -2.14 -26.19
N GLY A 448 3.81 -2.06 -26.55
CA GLY A 448 4.72 -3.21 -26.56
C GLY A 448 5.51 -3.34 -25.26
N PRO A 449 6.24 -4.45 -25.04
CA PRO A 449 7.05 -4.68 -23.84
C PRO A 449 8.38 -3.92 -23.87
N LEU A 450 8.47 -2.82 -24.62
CA LEU A 450 9.67 -2.02 -24.89
C LEU A 450 9.27 -0.55 -25.01
N THR A 451 10.14 0.36 -24.61
CA THR A 451 9.89 1.79 -24.70
C THR A 451 9.82 2.29 -26.16
N PRO A 452 9.03 3.33 -26.48
CA PRO A 452 8.14 4.06 -25.57
C PRO A 452 6.87 3.26 -25.21
N ASP A 453 6.37 3.43 -23.99
CA ASP A 453 5.02 2.99 -23.57
C ASP A 453 4.02 4.17 -23.60
N LEU A 454 2.71 3.87 -23.65
CA LEU A 454 1.59 4.82 -23.59
C LEU A 454 1.35 5.33 -22.16
N ILE A 455 2.35 5.98 -21.58
CA ILE A 455 2.32 6.41 -20.18
C ILE A 455 1.58 7.74 -19.91
N GLN A 456 1.24 8.53 -20.94
CA GLN A 456 0.84 9.95 -20.76
C GLN A 456 -0.49 10.15 -20.00
N ASP A 457 -1.47 9.26 -20.15
CA ASP A 457 -2.72 9.34 -19.41
C ASP A 457 -2.60 8.57 -18.08
N LEU A 458 -2.59 9.30 -16.96
CA LEU A 458 -2.62 8.72 -15.61
C LEU A 458 -3.88 7.87 -15.34
N GLY A 459 -4.95 8.01 -16.13
CA GLY A 459 -6.12 7.13 -16.12
C GLY A 459 -5.92 5.79 -16.82
N TYR A 460 -4.97 5.69 -17.75
CA TYR A 460 -4.60 4.45 -18.41
C TYR A 460 -3.54 3.69 -17.62
N ALA A 461 -3.72 2.38 -17.45
CA ALA A 461 -2.80 1.49 -16.72
C ALA A 461 -2.32 0.29 -17.56
N GLY A 462 -2.70 0.19 -18.84
CA GLY A 462 -2.39 -0.99 -19.67
C GLY A 462 -0.91 -1.17 -19.98
N TRP A 463 -0.11 -0.10 -19.94
CA TRP A 463 1.36 -0.15 -19.98
C TRP A 463 1.99 -0.99 -18.85
N GLN A 464 1.24 -1.34 -17.80
CA GLN A 464 1.70 -2.27 -16.75
C GLN A 464 1.54 -3.74 -17.17
N ALA A 465 0.81 -3.99 -18.26
CA ALA A 465 0.54 -5.28 -18.87
C ALA A 465 1.02 -5.39 -20.34
N SER A 466 1.66 -4.34 -20.89
CA SER A 466 2.37 -4.37 -22.19
C SER A 466 3.56 -5.34 -22.14
N GLY A 467 4.28 -5.32 -21.00
CA GLY A 467 5.31 -6.27 -20.59
C GLY A 467 6.60 -5.56 -20.17
N ASN A 468 7.47 -6.22 -19.40
CA ASN A 468 8.73 -5.66 -18.86
C ASN A 468 8.60 -4.40 -17.96
N SER A 469 7.41 -3.87 -17.75
CA SER A 469 7.16 -2.65 -16.95
C SER A 469 7.14 -2.83 -15.43
N LEU A 470 7.11 -4.07 -14.92
CA LEU A 470 7.38 -4.33 -13.49
C LEU A 470 8.89 -4.28 -13.28
N LEU A 471 9.39 -3.44 -12.37
CA LEU A 471 10.82 -3.27 -12.09
C LEU A 471 11.29 -4.03 -10.85
N SER A 472 10.41 -4.21 -9.86
CA SER A 472 10.70 -4.85 -8.58
C SER A 472 9.41 -5.29 -7.89
N ALA A 473 9.46 -6.40 -7.15
CA ALA A 473 8.43 -6.85 -6.24
C ALA A 473 9.07 -7.29 -4.92
N ASP A 474 8.89 -6.50 -3.86
CA ASP A 474 9.35 -6.84 -2.52
C ASP A 474 8.27 -7.66 -1.79
N TYR A 475 8.68 -8.81 -1.24
CA TYR A 475 7.79 -9.75 -0.55
C TYR A 475 7.97 -9.76 0.97
N ALA A 476 8.87 -8.96 1.55
CA ALA A 476 9.15 -8.96 2.99
C ALA A 476 7.88 -8.67 3.82
N SER A 477 7.08 -7.68 3.39
CA SER A 477 5.80 -7.36 4.06
C SER A 477 4.76 -8.48 3.91
N ARG A 478 4.73 -9.21 2.79
CA ARG A 478 3.89 -10.41 2.60
C ARG A 478 4.33 -11.52 3.55
N ASN A 479 5.62 -11.79 3.61
CA ASN A 479 6.20 -12.93 4.31
C ASN A 479 6.16 -12.75 5.85
N ALA A 480 6.31 -11.51 6.34
CA ALA A 480 6.26 -11.19 7.77
C ALA A 480 4.85 -10.99 8.35
N THR A 481 3.84 -10.66 7.52
CA THR A 481 2.49 -10.34 8.01
C THR A 481 1.49 -11.49 7.86
N ALA A 482 0.51 -11.57 8.77
CA ALA A 482 -0.58 -12.54 8.68
C ALA A 482 -1.51 -12.24 7.50
N SER A 483 -2.10 -13.28 6.90
CA SER A 483 -2.82 -13.23 5.61
C SER A 483 -4.13 -12.43 5.54
N GLN A 484 -4.41 -11.60 6.54
CA GLN A 484 -5.54 -10.66 6.60
C GLN A 484 -5.07 -9.22 6.95
N ALA A 485 -3.76 -8.97 7.03
CA ALA A 485 -3.20 -7.63 7.23
C ALA A 485 -3.24 -6.81 5.94
N ALA A 486 -3.37 -5.48 6.05
CA ALA A 486 -3.42 -4.57 4.90
C ALA A 486 -2.12 -4.59 4.06
N LEU A 487 -0.98 -4.88 4.69
CA LEU A 487 0.34 -5.03 4.05
C LEU A 487 0.66 -6.48 3.60
N HIS A 488 -0.28 -7.43 3.70
CA HIS A 488 -0.09 -8.79 3.20
C HIS A 488 -0.32 -8.87 1.68
N GLN A 489 0.45 -8.09 0.93
CA GLN A 489 0.56 -8.09 -0.53
C GLN A 489 2.03 -7.80 -0.89
N PRO A 490 2.55 -8.32 -2.02
CA PRO A 490 3.84 -7.88 -2.55
C PRO A 490 3.83 -6.37 -2.82
N GLN A 491 4.95 -5.71 -2.59
CA GLN A 491 5.12 -4.28 -2.85
C GLN A 491 5.77 -4.12 -4.22
N GLN A 492 4.99 -3.69 -5.21
CA GLN A 492 5.37 -3.75 -6.61
C GLN A 492 5.65 -2.36 -7.18
N LEU A 493 6.90 -2.12 -7.58
CA LEU A 493 7.25 -0.94 -8.36
C LEU A 493 7.20 -1.27 -9.85
N TYR A 494 6.27 -0.63 -10.55
CA TYR A 494 6.23 -0.54 -12.00
C TYR A 494 6.89 0.76 -12.47
N GLY A 495 7.48 0.75 -13.66
CA GLY A 495 7.96 1.95 -14.32
C GLY A 495 8.27 1.73 -15.80
N SER A 496 7.99 2.76 -16.60
CA SER A 496 8.39 2.86 -18.01
C SER A 496 8.38 4.34 -18.45
N TRP A 497 8.83 4.64 -19.66
CA TRP A 497 8.98 6.01 -20.16
C TRP A 497 8.61 6.13 -21.65
N ASN A 498 8.45 7.37 -22.08
CA ASN A 498 8.46 7.74 -23.49
C ASN A 498 9.49 8.87 -23.71
N GLU A 499 9.51 9.49 -24.89
CA GLU A 499 10.47 10.56 -25.21
C GLU A 499 10.39 11.83 -24.33
N ASN A 500 9.32 12.01 -23.53
CA ASN A 500 9.04 13.24 -22.76
C ASN A 500 9.07 13.06 -21.24
N ALA A 501 8.77 11.87 -20.71
CA ALA A 501 8.59 11.63 -19.29
C ALA A 501 8.90 10.19 -18.85
N LEU A 502 9.26 10.04 -17.58
CA LEU A 502 9.22 8.78 -16.84
C LEU A 502 7.85 8.65 -16.14
N ARG A 503 7.27 7.45 -16.14
CA ARG A 503 6.13 7.11 -15.27
C ARG A 503 6.51 5.97 -14.35
N LEU A 504 6.12 6.09 -13.09
CA LEU A 504 6.27 5.06 -12.07
C LEU A 504 4.89 4.71 -11.50
N THR A 505 4.76 3.52 -10.91
CA THR A 505 3.62 3.18 -10.06
C THR A 505 4.02 2.24 -8.95
N TRP A 506 3.72 2.59 -7.70
CA TRP A 506 3.81 1.64 -6.59
C TRP A 506 2.44 1.01 -6.34
N GLN A 507 2.42 -0.31 -6.11
CA GLN A 507 1.24 -1.06 -5.68
C GLN A 507 1.52 -1.81 -4.37
N GLY A 508 0.50 -1.94 -3.51
CA GLY A 508 0.55 -2.71 -2.26
C GLY A 508 0.53 -1.89 -0.96
N ALA A 509 0.50 -0.56 -1.03
CA ALA A 509 0.61 0.33 0.13
C ALA A 509 -0.40 1.49 0.15
N ASP A 510 -0.89 1.82 1.35
CA ASP A 510 -1.72 2.99 1.63
C ASP A 510 -0.83 4.09 2.27
N TRP A 511 -0.45 5.10 1.49
CA TRP A 511 0.42 6.19 1.95
C TRP A 511 -0.26 7.14 2.94
N ASP A 512 -1.57 7.01 3.21
CA ASP A 512 -2.23 7.76 4.30
C ASP A 512 -2.19 7.02 5.65
N SER A 513 -1.63 5.80 5.73
CA SER A 513 -1.61 5.03 6.98
C SER A 513 -0.45 4.04 7.18
N HIS A 514 0.28 3.67 6.12
CA HIS A 514 1.43 2.75 6.23
C HIS A 514 2.77 3.47 6.46
N GLY A 515 2.86 4.77 6.12
CA GLY A 515 4.04 5.64 6.28
C GLY A 515 4.45 6.28 4.95
N ASP A 516 5.69 6.75 4.84
CA ASP A 516 6.20 7.50 3.69
C ASP A 516 6.80 6.60 2.57
N LEU A 517 6.84 7.12 1.33
CA LEU A 517 7.63 6.58 0.21
C LEU A 517 8.70 7.59 -0.23
N PHE A 518 9.94 7.13 -0.39
CA PHE A 518 11.04 7.89 -0.98
C PHE A 518 11.51 7.21 -2.27
N ILE A 519 11.55 7.93 -3.39
CA ILE A 519 12.09 7.46 -4.68
C ILE A 519 13.27 8.34 -5.07
N TYR A 520 14.47 7.80 -4.96
CA TYR A 520 15.73 8.43 -5.33
C TYR A 520 16.06 8.15 -6.79
N LEU A 521 16.54 9.18 -7.49
CA LEU A 521 16.92 9.14 -8.91
C LEU A 521 18.32 9.74 -9.11
N ASP A 522 19.20 8.98 -9.74
CA ASP A 522 20.55 9.39 -10.16
C ASP A 522 20.54 9.58 -11.68
N SER A 523 20.84 10.80 -12.14
CA SER A 523 20.69 11.25 -13.53
C SER A 523 21.98 11.78 -14.14
N ALA A 524 22.95 12.14 -13.30
CA ALA A 524 24.21 12.75 -13.64
C ALA A 524 25.26 12.42 -12.57
N PRO A 525 26.57 12.36 -12.92
CA PRO A 525 27.61 12.03 -11.94
C PRO A 525 27.72 13.03 -10.78
N GLY A 526 27.14 12.71 -9.63
CA GLY A 526 27.09 13.61 -8.47
C GLY A 526 26.23 13.07 -7.32
N GLY A 527 25.10 13.74 -7.10
CA GLY A 527 24.07 13.38 -6.11
C GLY A 527 24.46 13.25 -4.63
N ALA A 528 23.49 12.76 -3.85
CA ALA A 528 23.59 12.45 -2.43
C ALA A 528 23.95 10.98 -2.20
N THR A 529 24.91 10.71 -1.33
CA THR A 529 25.36 9.34 -0.99
C THR A 529 24.73 8.78 0.29
N VAL A 530 23.74 9.48 0.86
CA VAL A 530 22.98 9.10 2.06
C VAL A 530 21.52 9.43 1.80
N ALA A 531 20.60 8.57 2.27
CA ALA A 531 19.16 8.79 2.20
C ALA A 531 18.74 10.11 2.88
N TYR A 532 17.63 10.67 2.42
CA TYR A 532 17.01 11.84 3.04
C TYR A 532 16.21 11.40 4.26
N ASP A 533 16.54 11.97 5.42
CA ASP A 533 15.76 11.84 6.64
C ASP A 533 15.08 13.19 6.96
N PRO A 534 13.75 13.32 6.76
CA PRO A 534 12.99 14.52 7.13
C PRO A 534 12.61 14.56 8.63
N PHE A 535 12.84 13.48 9.38
CA PHE A 535 12.26 13.27 10.70
C PHE A 535 13.11 13.87 11.83
N VAL A 536 12.51 14.08 13.00
CA VAL A 536 13.14 14.80 14.13
C VAL A 536 12.85 14.08 15.46
N PRO A 537 13.86 13.49 16.13
CA PRO A 537 15.25 13.35 15.69
C PRO A 537 15.37 12.44 14.45
N ALA A 538 16.34 12.73 13.59
CA ALA A 538 16.73 11.83 12.51
C ALA A 538 17.27 10.51 13.07
N GLY A 539 17.07 9.43 12.31
CA GLY A 539 17.56 8.10 12.63
C GLY A 539 19.03 7.86 12.25
N PRO A 540 19.48 6.61 12.36
CA PRO A 540 20.79 6.18 11.88
C PRO A 540 20.88 6.32 10.35
N PRO A 541 22.04 6.73 9.79
CA PRO A 541 22.15 7.06 8.38
C PRO A 541 22.10 5.83 7.48
N LEU A 542 21.23 5.84 6.47
CA LEU A 542 21.21 4.84 5.40
C LEU A 542 22.09 5.32 4.24
N SER A 543 23.20 4.62 4.01
CA SER A 543 24.14 4.94 2.92
C SER A 543 23.67 4.37 1.59
N MET A 544 23.83 5.13 0.51
CA MET A 544 23.44 4.71 -0.84
C MET A 544 24.35 3.59 -1.40
N PRO A 545 23.86 2.78 -2.36
CA PRO A 545 24.68 1.77 -3.03
C PRO A 545 25.93 2.36 -3.68
N GLY A 546 27.02 1.57 -3.71
CA GLY A 546 28.32 2.01 -4.19
C GLY A 546 28.32 2.40 -5.67
N GLY A 547 28.31 3.71 -5.95
CA GLY A 547 28.26 4.26 -7.30
C GLY A 547 26.90 4.88 -7.70
N PHE A 548 25.90 4.83 -6.82
CA PHE A 548 24.65 5.57 -6.93
C PHE A 548 24.72 6.86 -6.10
N GLY A 549 24.47 8.01 -6.73
CA GLY A 549 24.38 9.31 -6.09
C GLY A 549 23.07 9.98 -6.51
N ALA A 550 22.11 10.10 -5.60
CA ALA A 550 20.79 10.61 -5.95
C ALA A 550 20.81 12.13 -6.22
N ASP A 551 20.54 12.54 -7.46
CA ASP A 551 20.37 13.95 -7.84
C ASP A 551 18.96 14.46 -7.48
N TYR A 552 17.96 13.59 -7.60
CA TYR A 552 16.56 13.91 -7.34
C TYR A 552 15.93 12.92 -6.36
N LEU A 553 14.91 13.39 -5.67
CA LEU A 553 14.10 12.63 -4.73
C LEU A 553 12.62 12.99 -4.94
N VAL A 554 11.77 11.99 -5.15
CA VAL A 554 10.34 12.12 -4.87
C VAL A 554 10.08 11.62 -3.45
N HIS A 555 9.57 12.48 -2.58
CA HIS A 555 9.13 12.12 -1.23
C HIS A 555 7.61 12.25 -1.15
N VAL A 556 6.92 11.13 -0.93
CA VAL A 556 5.47 11.04 -0.73
C VAL A 556 5.21 10.80 0.75
N ALA A 557 4.62 11.79 1.41
CA ALA A 557 4.25 11.76 2.84
C ALA A 557 2.75 11.50 3.06
N SER A 558 1.93 11.56 2.00
CA SER A 558 0.53 11.10 2.00
C SER A 558 0.00 10.93 0.59
N SER A 559 -1.23 10.43 0.42
CA SER A 559 -1.93 10.38 -0.88
C SER A 559 -2.16 11.75 -1.54
N SER A 560 -1.95 12.83 -0.79
CA SER A 560 -2.18 14.23 -1.19
C SER A 560 -0.98 15.16 -0.93
N ALA A 561 0.14 14.63 -0.44
CA ALA A 561 1.36 15.37 -0.16
C ALA A 561 2.58 14.62 -0.72
N ALA A 562 3.06 15.06 -1.89
CA ALA A 562 4.29 14.56 -2.49
C ALA A 562 5.12 15.71 -3.06
N THR A 563 6.44 15.65 -2.87
CA THR A 563 7.41 16.65 -3.34
C THR A 563 8.40 16.03 -4.31
N LEU A 564 8.81 16.78 -5.32
CA LEU A 564 10.05 16.54 -6.06
C LEU A 564 11.12 17.50 -5.54
N GLN A 565 12.25 16.96 -5.13
CA GLN A 565 13.40 17.68 -4.60
C GLN A 565 14.66 17.34 -5.40
N SER A 566 15.65 18.24 -5.38
CA SER A 566 16.97 18.01 -5.99
C SER A 566 18.11 18.31 -5.03
N TRP A 567 19.25 17.66 -5.25
CA TRP A 567 20.44 17.77 -4.43
C TRP A 567 21.34 18.91 -4.91
N ASN A 568 21.63 19.87 -4.04
CA ASN A 568 22.47 21.03 -4.38
C ASN A 568 23.98 20.82 -4.11
N GLY A 569 24.40 19.60 -3.78
CA GLY A 569 25.76 19.28 -3.31
C GLY A 569 25.96 19.38 -1.80
N SER A 570 24.94 19.81 -1.04
CA SER A 570 25.01 19.92 0.44
C SER A 570 23.68 19.75 1.18
N SER A 571 22.55 20.01 0.52
CA SER A 571 21.21 19.71 1.02
C SER A 571 20.28 19.37 -0.15
N TRP A 572 19.16 18.74 0.18
CA TRP A 572 17.99 18.70 -0.68
C TRP A 572 17.34 20.10 -0.77
N ALA A 573 16.68 20.37 -1.88
CA ALA A 573 15.95 21.60 -2.15
C ALA A 573 14.69 21.28 -2.99
N LEU A 574 13.56 21.90 -2.65
CA LEU A 574 12.29 21.69 -3.36
C LEU A 574 12.38 22.17 -4.82
N VAL A 575 12.03 21.30 -5.76
CA VAL A 575 11.81 21.63 -7.18
C VAL A 575 10.35 22.01 -7.40
N GLN A 576 9.42 21.13 -6.97
CA GLN A 576 7.98 21.39 -6.99
C GLN A 576 7.22 20.46 -6.02
N GLU A 577 6.04 20.90 -5.59
CA GLU A 577 4.99 20.00 -5.10
C GLU A 577 4.40 19.21 -6.30
N LEU A 578 3.97 17.96 -6.09
CA LEU A 578 3.35 17.14 -7.13
C LEU A 578 1.83 17.22 -7.04
N ASP A 579 1.22 17.92 -8.01
CA ASP A 579 -0.24 18.05 -8.12
C ASP A 579 -0.87 16.90 -8.93
N SER A 580 -2.19 16.97 -9.16
CA SER A 580 -2.96 15.97 -9.90
C SER A 580 -2.56 15.72 -11.36
N ALA A 581 -1.63 16.49 -11.94
CA ALA A 581 -1.05 16.22 -13.25
C ALA A 581 0.22 15.33 -13.17
N ALA A 582 0.90 15.31 -12.02
CA ALA A 582 2.11 14.51 -11.78
C ALA A 582 1.88 13.35 -10.79
N LEU A 583 0.81 13.40 -9.98
CA LEU A 583 0.48 12.45 -8.92
C LEU A 583 -0.98 11.96 -9.08
N ARG A 584 -1.20 10.65 -8.96
CA ARG A 584 -2.56 10.09 -8.84
C ARG A 584 -2.59 8.87 -7.93
N VAL A 585 -3.45 8.89 -6.92
CA VAL A 585 -3.77 7.70 -6.11
C VAL A 585 -5.10 7.11 -6.56
N THR A 586 -5.16 5.79 -6.75
CA THR A 586 -6.35 5.08 -7.26
C THR A 586 -6.72 3.93 -6.31
N GLY A 587 -7.57 4.24 -5.33
CA GLY A 587 -7.83 3.33 -4.20
C GLY A 587 -6.66 3.33 -3.18
N PRO A 588 -6.79 2.59 -2.07
CA PRO A 588 -5.83 2.65 -0.94
C PRO A 588 -4.52 1.89 -1.18
N ALA A 589 -4.21 1.49 -2.42
CA ALA A 589 -3.09 0.56 -2.68
C ALA A 589 -2.37 0.76 -4.02
N ARG A 590 -2.60 1.89 -4.72
CA ARG A 590 -1.97 2.17 -6.02
C ARG A 590 -1.70 3.67 -6.22
N LEU A 591 -0.42 4.01 -6.35
CA LEU A 591 0.13 5.36 -6.52
C LEU A 591 0.79 5.45 -7.91
N ASP A 592 0.22 6.20 -8.85
CA ASP A 592 0.88 6.60 -10.10
C ASP A 592 1.66 7.92 -9.92
N LEU A 593 2.84 7.99 -10.53
CA LEU A 593 3.65 9.21 -10.64
C LEU A 593 4.08 9.43 -12.10
N LEU A 594 3.94 10.65 -12.62
CA LEU A 594 4.41 11.06 -13.95
C LEU A 594 5.42 12.21 -13.81
N LEU A 595 6.66 11.97 -14.23
CA LEU A 595 7.80 12.86 -14.06
C LEU A 595 8.37 13.26 -15.43
N PRO A 596 7.99 14.45 -15.96
CA PRO A 596 8.60 15.04 -17.14
C PRO A 596 10.13 15.13 -17.05
N PHE A 597 10.84 14.69 -18.08
CA PHE A 597 12.31 14.56 -18.04
C PHE A 597 13.04 15.89 -17.88
N ASN A 598 12.43 17.00 -18.32
CA ASN A 598 12.96 18.34 -18.12
C ASN A 598 13.02 18.78 -16.63
N LEU A 599 12.20 18.19 -15.76
CA LEU A 599 12.28 18.40 -14.30
C LEU A 599 13.44 17.61 -13.67
N LEU A 600 13.85 16.51 -14.30
CA LEU A 600 14.99 15.68 -13.92
C LEU A 600 16.29 16.11 -14.61
N GLY A 601 16.30 17.27 -15.29
CA GLY A 601 17.46 17.79 -16.03
C GLY A 601 17.82 17.01 -17.32
N ILE A 602 17.04 15.99 -17.67
CA ILE A 602 17.26 15.12 -18.84
C ILE A 602 16.67 15.82 -20.08
N SER A 603 17.54 16.27 -20.99
CA SER A 603 17.15 16.91 -22.26
C SER A 603 17.30 16.00 -23.50
N ASP A 604 17.94 14.84 -23.34
CA ASP A 604 18.12 13.81 -24.37
C ASP A 604 18.03 12.43 -23.69
N PRO A 605 16.83 11.84 -23.57
CA PRO A 605 16.67 10.54 -22.91
C PRO A 605 17.48 9.42 -23.59
N ALA A 606 17.60 9.45 -24.93
CA ALA A 606 18.37 8.45 -25.65
C ALA A 606 19.88 8.52 -25.32
N GLY A 607 20.41 9.72 -25.10
CA GLY A 607 21.79 9.97 -24.67
C GLY A 607 22.05 9.90 -23.15
N SER A 608 21.01 9.77 -22.31
CA SER A 608 21.11 9.87 -20.85
C SER A 608 20.93 8.53 -20.14
N SER A 609 21.78 8.28 -19.15
CA SER A 609 21.56 7.22 -18.15
C SER A 609 20.64 7.70 -17.02
N LEU A 610 19.97 6.76 -16.36
CA LEU A 610 19.21 7.00 -15.14
C LEU A 610 19.33 5.76 -14.24
N ALA A 611 19.44 5.95 -12.94
CA ALA A 611 19.27 4.89 -11.96
C ALA A 611 18.22 5.26 -10.90
N LEU A 612 17.60 4.24 -10.30
CA LEU A 612 16.47 4.36 -9.39
C LEU A 612 16.64 3.43 -8.18
N LEU A 613 16.35 4.00 -7.00
CA LEU A 613 16.19 3.28 -5.74
C LEU A 613 14.99 3.87 -5.00
N ALA A 614 14.04 3.04 -4.58
CA ALA A 614 12.90 3.47 -3.77
C ALA A 614 12.81 2.70 -2.45
N LEU A 615 12.33 3.38 -1.40
CA LEU A 615 12.26 2.90 -0.02
C LEU A 615 10.90 3.28 0.59
N ALA A 616 10.17 2.31 1.11
CA ALA A 616 8.92 2.50 1.84
C ALA A 616 9.18 2.39 3.35
N THR A 617 8.77 3.40 4.14
CA THR A 617 9.18 3.55 5.55
C THR A 617 8.03 3.66 6.54
N GLU A 618 8.30 3.47 7.83
CA GLU A 618 7.33 3.76 8.89
C GLU A 618 6.98 5.26 8.94
N GLU A 619 5.73 5.57 9.33
CA GLU A 619 5.27 6.92 9.60
C GLU A 619 6.20 7.62 10.62
N GLY A 620 6.80 8.75 10.22
CA GLY A 620 7.59 9.58 11.13
C GLY A 620 9.00 9.07 11.46
N ALA A 621 9.51 8.04 10.78
CA ALA A 621 10.87 7.54 10.96
C ALA A 621 11.43 6.85 9.71
N LEU A 622 12.73 7.04 9.42
CA LEU A 622 13.42 6.40 8.27
C LEU A 622 13.70 4.90 8.54
N ARG A 623 12.64 4.13 8.71
CA ARG A 623 12.64 2.69 9.01
C ARG A 623 11.99 1.92 7.87
N THR A 624 12.78 1.33 6.99
CA THR A 624 12.34 0.69 5.76
C THR A 624 11.67 -0.66 6.02
N TRP A 625 10.50 -0.87 5.43
CA TRP A 625 9.75 -2.15 5.48
C TRP A 625 9.50 -2.77 4.08
N ALA A 626 9.87 -2.06 3.02
CA ALA A 626 10.05 -2.59 1.66
C ALA A 626 10.97 -1.68 0.84
N ALA A 627 11.60 -2.22 -0.19
CA ALA A 627 12.49 -1.49 -1.10
C ALA A 627 12.26 -1.87 -2.58
N ALA A 628 12.68 -1.01 -3.50
CA ALA A 628 12.74 -1.31 -4.93
C ALA A 628 14.07 -0.77 -5.51
N PRO A 629 15.04 -1.63 -5.88
CA PRO A 629 14.93 -3.09 -5.88
C PRO A 629 14.78 -3.69 -4.49
N ASP A 630 14.04 -4.78 -4.44
CA ASP A 630 14.07 -5.79 -3.39
C ASP A 630 15.46 -6.43 -3.26
N GLN A 631 15.65 -7.25 -2.22
CA GLN A 631 16.98 -7.67 -1.73
C GLN A 631 17.90 -6.49 -1.31
N ASN A 632 17.32 -5.31 -1.08
CA ASN A 632 17.93 -4.23 -0.31
C ASN A 632 17.67 -4.45 1.19
N PRO A 633 18.60 -4.06 2.09
CA PRO A 633 18.42 -4.25 3.52
C PRO A 633 17.31 -3.40 4.16
N LEU A 634 16.51 -4.03 5.02
CA LEU A 634 15.35 -3.45 5.71
C LEU A 634 15.59 -3.35 7.23
N ASN A 635 14.99 -2.37 7.91
CA ASN A 635 15.19 -2.15 9.36
C ASN A 635 13.94 -1.82 10.17
N SER A 636 12.75 -1.94 9.58
CA SER A 636 11.48 -1.83 10.31
C SER A 636 11.17 -3.12 11.09
N ASP A 637 10.78 -2.94 12.35
CA ASP A 637 10.30 -4.02 13.24
C ASP A 637 9.01 -4.72 12.71
N ARG A 638 8.46 -4.28 11.57
CA ARG A 638 7.36 -4.93 10.83
C ARG A 638 7.80 -6.14 10.01
N VAL A 639 9.07 -6.21 9.60
CA VAL A 639 9.57 -7.20 8.63
C VAL A 639 10.83 -7.95 9.08
N ILE A 640 11.69 -7.31 9.87
CA ILE A 640 12.95 -7.93 10.34
C ILE A 640 12.72 -8.98 11.43
N GLY A 641 13.66 -9.92 11.55
CA GLY A 641 13.67 -10.96 12.57
C GLY A 641 13.69 -10.41 14.01
N SER A 642 12.97 -11.07 14.92
CA SER A 642 12.85 -10.64 16.32
C SER A 642 14.16 -10.59 17.14
N LEU A 643 15.28 -11.10 16.59
CA LEU A 643 16.64 -10.98 17.16
C LEU A 643 17.43 -9.78 16.60
N ALA A 644 16.92 -9.11 15.57
CA ALA A 644 17.45 -7.88 14.99
C ALA A 644 16.58 -6.65 15.28
N ALA A 645 15.36 -6.85 15.80
CA ALA A 645 14.48 -5.78 16.26
C ALA A 645 15.20 -4.83 17.23
N GLY A 646 15.41 -3.58 16.81
CA GLY A 646 16.19 -2.57 17.54
C GLY A 646 17.72 -2.60 17.37
N HIS A 647 18.28 -3.50 16.55
CA HIS A 647 19.72 -3.67 16.27
C HIS A 647 20.09 -3.14 14.87
N THR A 648 19.87 -1.84 14.64
CA THR A 648 20.31 -1.10 13.43
C THR A 648 20.74 0.33 13.81
N ALA A 649 21.35 0.49 14.98
CA ALA A 649 21.50 1.75 15.69
C ALA A 649 22.61 2.67 15.15
N ASP A 650 23.63 2.11 14.49
CA ASP A 650 24.76 2.88 13.94
C ASP A 650 24.63 3.19 12.43
N GLY A 651 23.62 2.63 11.76
CA GLY A 651 23.35 2.81 10.33
C GLY A 651 24.01 1.74 9.46
N TYR A 652 23.61 1.67 8.19
CA TYR A 652 24.05 0.63 7.25
C TYR A 652 24.06 1.10 5.79
N ALA A 653 24.52 0.25 4.88
CA ALA A 653 24.57 0.52 3.45
C ALA A 653 23.57 -0.32 2.65
N LEU A 654 22.87 0.35 1.74
CA LEU A 654 22.00 -0.28 0.74
C LEU A 654 22.86 -0.90 -0.39
N THR A 655 22.33 -1.92 -1.06
CA THR A 655 23.12 -2.82 -1.93
C THR A 655 22.63 -2.86 -3.38
N GLN A 656 21.33 -2.70 -3.63
CA GLN A 656 20.72 -2.88 -4.96
C GLN A 656 20.21 -1.56 -5.55
N VAL A 657 20.27 -1.42 -6.87
CA VAL A 657 19.74 -0.28 -7.63
C VAL A 657 19.25 -0.74 -9.02
N ILE A 658 18.13 -0.20 -9.53
CA ILE A 658 17.76 -0.35 -10.95
C ILE A 658 18.56 0.68 -11.75
N ALA A 659 19.23 0.28 -12.83
CA ALA A 659 20.03 1.20 -13.64
C ALA A 659 19.85 1.01 -15.15
N TRP A 660 19.64 2.11 -15.86
CA TRP A 660 19.45 2.19 -17.30
C TRP A 660 20.61 2.97 -17.94
N PRO A 661 21.43 2.34 -18.81
CA PRO A 661 22.50 3.03 -19.55
C PRO A 661 22.00 4.02 -20.62
N SER A 662 20.70 3.96 -20.98
CA SER A 662 20.03 4.83 -21.94
C SER A 662 18.52 4.75 -21.71
N LEU A 663 17.82 5.87 -21.87
CA LEU A 663 16.35 5.94 -21.88
C LEU A 663 15.79 6.10 -23.30
N GLY A 664 16.50 5.59 -24.31
CA GLY A 664 16.03 5.55 -25.69
C GLY A 664 14.85 4.59 -25.93
N SER A 665 14.34 4.59 -27.16
CA SER A 665 13.35 3.61 -27.65
C SER A 665 13.97 2.22 -27.86
N GLY A 666 13.18 1.16 -27.63
CA GLY A 666 13.59 -0.23 -27.77
C GLY A 666 14.25 -0.80 -26.51
N VAL A 667 14.15 -0.11 -25.37
CA VAL A 667 14.67 -0.55 -24.07
C VAL A 667 13.55 -1.27 -23.31
N ALA A 668 13.84 -2.45 -22.76
CA ALA A 668 12.95 -3.12 -21.81
C ALA A 668 13.11 -2.43 -20.43
N PRO A 669 12.03 -1.92 -19.80
CA PRO A 669 12.17 -1.19 -18.53
C PRO A 669 12.81 -2.03 -17.41
N ASN A 670 12.51 -3.33 -17.31
CA ASN A 670 13.18 -4.25 -16.39
C ASN A 670 14.42 -4.95 -16.94
N GLY A 671 14.95 -4.51 -18.09
CA GLY A 671 16.09 -5.14 -18.77
C GLY A 671 15.81 -6.53 -19.38
N GLY A 672 14.57 -7.03 -19.33
CA GLY A 672 14.23 -8.41 -19.67
C GLY A 672 14.44 -9.41 -18.52
N LEU A 673 14.60 -8.92 -17.29
CA LEU A 673 14.76 -9.71 -16.07
C LEU A 673 13.39 -10.17 -15.53
N GLN A 674 13.39 -10.95 -14.44
CA GLN A 674 12.18 -11.47 -13.79
C GLN A 674 12.06 -10.93 -12.34
N PRO A 675 11.51 -9.72 -12.16
CA PRO A 675 11.45 -9.04 -10.87
C PRO A 675 10.38 -9.55 -9.89
N GLY A 676 9.62 -10.58 -10.25
CA GLY A 676 8.75 -11.30 -9.32
C GLY A 676 9.45 -12.44 -8.56
N SER A 677 10.76 -12.61 -8.65
CA SER A 677 11.50 -13.68 -7.96
C SER A 677 11.96 -13.26 -6.54
N ASP A 678 11.77 -14.12 -5.53
CA ASP A 678 12.15 -13.87 -4.13
C ASP A 678 12.99 -15.03 -3.58
N LEU A 679 14.31 -14.84 -3.52
CA LEU A 679 15.26 -15.86 -3.10
C LEU A 679 15.53 -15.80 -1.60
N GLN A 680 14.79 -16.61 -0.85
CA GLN A 680 14.97 -16.81 0.58
C GLN A 680 16.11 -17.80 0.84
N VAL A 681 17.13 -17.36 1.60
CA VAL A 681 18.41 -18.07 1.80
C VAL A 681 18.64 -18.38 3.28
N THR A 682 19.12 -19.59 3.61
CA THR A 682 19.64 -19.92 4.95
C THR A 682 20.89 -20.80 4.87
N LEU A 683 21.81 -20.65 5.84
CA LEU A 683 23.05 -21.42 5.93
C LEU A 683 23.08 -22.27 7.22
N GLN A 684 23.36 -23.58 7.08
CA GLN A 684 23.61 -24.49 8.20
C GLN A 684 25.01 -25.13 8.08
N ALA A 685 25.77 -25.13 9.18
CA ALA A 685 27.03 -25.86 9.31
C ALA A 685 26.86 -27.22 10.01
N THR A 686 27.73 -28.19 9.71
CA THR A 686 27.84 -29.48 10.40
C THR A 686 29.32 -29.94 10.44
N PRO A 687 29.98 -30.07 11.61
CA PRO A 687 29.51 -29.79 12.97
C PRO A 687 28.90 -28.39 13.15
N ALA A 688 28.07 -28.19 14.17
CA ALA A 688 27.39 -26.93 14.38
C ALA A 688 28.39 -25.79 14.68
N GLY A 689 28.16 -24.63 14.07
CA GLY A 689 28.88 -23.39 14.33
C GLY A 689 27.94 -22.20 14.12
N PRO A 690 28.29 -21.00 14.62
CA PRO A 690 27.58 -19.77 14.29
C PRO A 690 27.51 -19.61 12.77
N GLY A 691 26.28 -19.48 12.25
CA GLY A 691 25.97 -19.26 10.85
C GLY A 691 24.96 -18.12 10.73
N VAL A 692 25.23 -17.15 9.86
CA VAL A 692 24.44 -15.92 9.68
C VAL A 692 24.35 -15.51 8.21
N GLY A 693 23.31 -14.75 7.85
CA GLY A 693 23.19 -14.04 6.58
C GLY A 693 23.18 -12.52 6.79
N TYR A 694 23.49 -11.72 5.76
CA TYR A 694 23.38 -10.26 5.82
C TYR A 694 21.90 -9.85 5.81
N LEU A 695 21.14 -10.37 4.85
CA LEU A 695 19.69 -10.17 4.78
C LEU A 695 18.97 -11.16 5.70
N ALA A 696 19.27 -12.45 5.60
CA ALA A 696 18.59 -13.53 6.36
C ALA A 696 18.86 -13.54 7.87
N SER A 697 19.52 -12.53 8.42
CA SER A 697 19.65 -12.32 9.88
C SER A 697 19.48 -10.85 10.31
N ASP A 698 19.23 -9.92 9.37
CA ASP A 698 18.95 -8.49 9.59
C ASP A 698 19.95 -7.72 10.50
N TRP A 699 21.17 -8.23 10.70
CA TRP A 699 22.20 -7.60 11.57
C TRP A 699 23.07 -6.60 10.81
N LEU A 700 22.42 -5.59 10.24
CA LEU A 700 22.94 -4.74 9.17
C LEU A 700 24.02 -3.74 9.58
N ASP A 701 24.08 -3.35 10.86
CA ASP A 701 25.12 -2.45 11.39
C ASP A 701 26.36 -3.20 11.90
N LEU A 702 26.23 -4.50 12.20
CA LEU A 702 27.32 -5.39 12.58
C LEU A 702 27.98 -6.07 11.36
N LEU A 703 27.18 -6.61 10.44
CA LEU A 703 27.65 -7.39 9.31
C LEU A 703 27.98 -6.50 8.11
N LEU A 704 29.16 -6.71 7.51
CA LEU A 704 29.60 -5.96 6.32
C LEU A 704 29.66 -6.88 5.10
N PRO A 705 28.91 -6.61 4.01
CA PRO A 705 28.97 -7.36 2.75
C PRO A 705 30.41 -7.60 2.25
N GLY A 706 30.78 -8.87 2.09
CA GLY A 706 32.14 -9.28 1.69
C GLY A 706 33.22 -9.17 2.78
N GLY A 707 32.85 -8.83 4.01
CA GLY A 707 33.71 -8.87 5.20
C GLY A 707 33.96 -10.28 5.74
N ARG A 708 34.41 -10.35 6.99
CA ARG A 708 34.63 -11.57 7.78
C ARG A 708 34.09 -11.42 9.19
N LEU A 709 33.75 -12.54 9.82
CA LEU A 709 33.35 -12.59 11.24
C LEU A 709 34.55 -12.65 12.19
N ASP A 710 35.67 -13.22 11.73
CA ASP A 710 36.96 -13.18 12.42
C ASP A 710 38.02 -12.60 11.46
N ALA A 711 38.43 -11.35 11.70
CA ALA A 711 39.31 -10.59 10.84
C ALA A 711 40.80 -10.85 11.10
N ASP A 712 41.24 -11.21 12.31
CA ASP A 712 42.65 -11.51 12.61
C ASP A 712 42.98 -13.01 12.72
N LEU A 713 41.94 -13.84 12.76
CA LEU A 713 41.92 -15.31 12.79
C LEU A 713 42.39 -15.88 14.13
N ASP A 714 42.03 -15.27 15.26
CA ASP A 714 42.35 -15.75 16.61
C ASP A 714 41.40 -16.83 17.18
N GLY A 715 40.25 -17.06 16.54
CA GLY A 715 39.27 -18.09 16.92
C GLY A 715 38.06 -17.57 17.69
N GLU A 716 38.03 -16.30 18.09
CA GLU A 716 36.84 -15.62 18.59
C GLU A 716 36.15 -14.80 17.48
N LEU A 717 34.94 -14.31 17.74
CA LEU A 717 34.22 -13.43 16.82
C LEU A 717 34.55 -11.96 17.13
N ASP A 718 35.01 -11.18 16.15
CA ASP A 718 35.18 -9.72 16.27
C ASP A 718 33.87 -9.01 16.65
N LEU A 719 32.75 -9.61 16.23
CA LEU A 719 31.40 -9.10 16.39
C LEU A 719 30.65 -9.91 17.47
N PRO A 720 30.07 -9.27 18.50
CA PRO A 720 29.38 -9.97 19.59
C PRO A 720 27.97 -10.44 19.16
N LEU A 721 27.92 -11.47 18.32
CA LEU A 721 26.68 -12.07 17.83
C LEU A 721 25.91 -12.72 18.99
N PRO A 722 24.58 -12.49 19.16
CA PRO A 722 23.78 -13.04 20.26
C PRO A 722 23.41 -14.52 20.06
N LEU A 723 24.40 -15.36 19.77
CA LEU A 723 24.28 -16.79 19.50
C LEU A 723 24.70 -17.61 20.73
N ALA A 724 23.99 -18.71 21.01
CA ALA A 724 24.26 -19.53 22.19
C ALA A 724 24.00 -21.04 21.94
N PRO A 725 24.85 -21.93 22.48
CA PRO A 725 26.14 -21.68 23.13
C PRO A 725 27.26 -21.36 22.09
N ALA A 726 28.45 -21.01 22.58
CA ALA A 726 29.64 -20.94 21.75
C ALA A 726 29.94 -22.31 21.09
N PRO A 727 30.48 -22.34 19.86
CA PRO A 727 30.85 -23.58 19.17
C PRO A 727 32.04 -24.27 19.85
N LEU A 728 32.04 -25.61 19.85
CA LEU A 728 33.25 -26.37 20.20
C LEU A 728 34.30 -26.21 19.09
N PRO A 729 35.60 -26.08 19.43
CA PRO A 729 36.68 -25.98 18.46
C PRO A 729 36.85 -27.28 17.69
N LEU A 730 37.34 -27.19 16.45
CA LEU A 730 37.50 -28.33 15.55
C LEU A 730 38.99 -28.58 15.26
N GLY A 731 39.48 -29.79 15.52
CA GLY A 731 40.88 -30.16 15.27
C GLY A 731 41.20 -30.56 13.83
N ASN A 732 42.48 -30.82 13.58
CA ASN A 732 43.01 -31.11 12.25
C ASN A 732 42.41 -32.38 11.61
N GLY A 733 41.97 -32.25 10.36
CA GLY A 733 41.38 -33.36 9.58
C GLY A 733 39.89 -33.59 9.84
N VAL A 734 39.25 -32.83 10.74
CA VAL A 734 37.79 -32.82 10.89
C VAL A 734 37.15 -32.34 9.58
N GLY A 735 36.20 -33.12 9.07
CA GLY A 735 35.37 -32.71 7.94
C GLY A 735 34.24 -31.80 8.39
N VAL A 736 34.03 -30.71 7.66
CA VAL A 736 32.92 -29.77 7.87
C VAL A 736 32.06 -29.72 6.61
N SER A 737 30.75 -29.68 6.77
CA SER A 737 29.78 -29.58 5.69
C SER A 737 28.91 -28.35 5.89
N TYR A 738 28.74 -27.57 4.84
CA TYR A 738 27.92 -26.36 4.83
C TYR A 738 26.79 -26.54 3.83
N ALA A 739 25.55 -26.41 4.31
CA ALA A 739 24.34 -26.51 3.51
C ALA A 739 23.72 -25.11 3.40
N VAL A 740 23.73 -24.55 2.19
CA VAL A 740 22.94 -23.35 1.87
C VAL A 740 21.62 -23.82 1.26
N HIS A 741 20.54 -23.61 1.99
CA HIS A 741 19.17 -23.84 1.51
C HIS A 741 18.67 -22.58 0.83
N ILE A 742 18.14 -22.70 -0.38
CA ILE A 742 17.60 -21.60 -1.16
C ILE A 742 16.18 -21.99 -1.59
N VAL A 743 15.22 -21.11 -1.38
CA VAL A 743 13.82 -21.24 -1.82
C VAL A 743 13.45 -20.02 -2.65
N ASN A 744 12.79 -20.21 -3.80
CA ASN A 744 12.13 -19.12 -4.50
C ASN A 744 10.67 -19.04 -4.03
N ASP A 745 10.34 -18.09 -3.15
CA ASP A 745 8.96 -17.87 -2.64
C ASP A 745 8.20 -16.82 -3.49
N GLY A 746 8.84 -16.31 -4.55
CA GLY A 746 8.27 -15.34 -5.47
C GLY A 746 7.38 -15.97 -6.56
N ASP A 747 6.62 -15.12 -7.25
CA ASP A 747 5.71 -15.52 -8.33
C ASP A 747 6.41 -15.74 -9.70
N GLU A 748 7.69 -15.35 -9.86
CA GLU A 748 8.48 -15.56 -11.08
C GLU A 748 9.79 -16.38 -10.86
N PRO A 749 10.28 -17.12 -11.87
CA PRO A 749 11.55 -17.84 -11.78
C PRO A 749 12.78 -16.96 -11.54
N ALA A 750 13.60 -17.30 -10.55
CA ALA A 750 14.95 -16.75 -10.41
C ALA A 750 15.88 -17.42 -11.43
N ASN A 751 16.66 -16.65 -12.19
CA ASN A 751 17.52 -17.15 -13.27
C ASN A 751 19.01 -16.89 -12.95
N GLY A 752 19.90 -17.76 -13.46
CA GLY A 752 21.35 -17.58 -13.28
C GLY A 752 21.86 -17.72 -11.85
N VAL A 753 21.08 -18.36 -10.96
CA VAL A 753 21.40 -18.49 -9.54
C VAL A 753 22.75 -19.20 -9.37
N THR A 754 23.66 -18.60 -8.61
CA THR A 754 24.97 -19.15 -8.23
C THR A 754 25.27 -18.91 -6.76
N VAL A 755 26.08 -19.81 -6.18
CA VAL A 755 26.63 -19.62 -4.83
C VAL A 755 28.16 -19.72 -4.90
N ALA A 756 28.85 -18.68 -4.45
CA ALA A 756 30.30 -18.54 -4.50
C ALA A 756 30.87 -18.46 -3.08
N PHE A 757 31.75 -19.39 -2.72
CA PHE A 757 32.32 -19.50 -1.37
C PHE A 757 33.81 -19.16 -1.34
N THR A 758 34.26 -18.57 -0.23
CA THR A 758 35.66 -18.27 0.08
C THR A 758 35.99 -18.79 1.47
N PRO A 759 36.93 -19.76 1.61
CA PRO A 759 37.41 -20.23 2.90
C PRO A 759 38.51 -19.33 3.45
N TYR A 760 38.55 -19.18 4.77
CA TYR A 760 39.60 -18.47 5.51
C TYR A 760 40.14 -19.30 6.69
N GLY A 761 41.29 -18.87 7.23
CA GLY A 761 41.97 -19.56 8.33
C GLY A 761 42.37 -20.99 7.99
N ALA A 762 42.02 -21.94 8.85
CA ALA A 762 42.32 -23.35 8.69
C ALA A 762 41.38 -24.08 7.70
N LEU A 763 40.35 -23.44 7.15
CA LEU A 763 39.39 -24.11 6.27
C LEU A 763 39.98 -24.40 4.88
N THR A 764 39.79 -25.63 4.41
CA THR A 764 39.99 -26.00 3.00
C THR A 764 38.70 -26.56 2.41
N LEU A 765 38.35 -26.19 1.17
CA LEU A 765 37.16 -26.73 0.48
C LEU A 765 37.56 -27.87 -0.47
N ALA A 766 36.74 -28.91 -0.52
CA ALA A 766 36.97 -30.11 -1.34
C ALA A 766 36.15 -30.13 -2.65
N THR A 767 35.17 -29.23 -2.78
CA THR A 767 34.24 -29.13 -3.92
C THR A 767 34.63 -28.02 -4.90
N ALA A 768 34.18 -28.16 -6.16
CA ALA A 768 34.31 -27.09 -7.16
C ALA A 768 33.43 -25.88 -6.79
N ASN A 769 33.94 -24.67 -7.09
CA ASN A 769 33.38 -23.40 -6.66
C ASN A 769 33.73 -22.31 -7.69
N PRO A 770 32.81 -21.39 -8.06
CA PRO A 770 31.42 -21.27 -7.60
C PRO A 770 30.54 -22.45 -8.06
N VAL A 771 29.41 -22.62 -7.36
CA VAL A 771 28.37 -23.60 -7.71
C VAL A 771 27.29 -22.89 -8.53
N LEU A 772 27.07 -23.33 -9.77
CA LEU A 772 25.94 -22.90 -10.58
C LEU A 772 24.70 -23.73 -10.22
N VAL A 773 23.65 -23.06 -9.74
CA VAL A 773 22.32 -23.65 -9.50
C VAL A 773 21.49 -23.59 -10.79
N GLY A 774 21.50 -22.45 -11.49
CA GLY A 774 20.74 -22.25 -12.73
C GLY A 774 19.42 -21.51 -12.47
N THR A 775 18.31 -21.99 -13.02
CA THR A 775 16.98 -21.40 -12.81
C THR A 775 16.24 -22.14 -11.68
N LEU A 776 15.60 -21.40 -10.78
CA LEU A 776 14.68 -21.93 -9.76
C LEU A 776 13.25 -21.41 -10.03
N ALA A 777 12.31 -22.31 -10.26
CA ALA A 777 10.91 -21.96 -10.48
C ALA A 777 10.21 -21.44 -9.20
N PRO A 778 9.07 -20.74 -9.31
CA PRO A 778 8.22 -20.39 -8.16
C PRO A 778 7.90 -21.60 -7.28
N GLY A 779 8.16 -21.50 -5.98
CA GLY A 779 8.02 -22.56 -5.00
C GLY A 779 9.08 -23.68 -5.07
N GLU A 780 10.11 -23.54 -5.92
CA GLU A 780 11.23 -24.48 -5.98
C GLU A 780 12.23 -24.23 -4.85
N GLN A 781 12.80 -25.31 -4.31
CA GLN A 781 13.78 -25.29 -3.24
C GLN A 781 14.98 -26.18 -3.59
N ILE A 782 16.18 -25.73 -3.27
CA ILE A 782 17.43 -26.47 -3.46
C ILE A 782 18.31 -26.37 -2.22
N THR A 783 19.25 -27.30 -2.07
CA THR A 783 20.27 -27.26 -1.02
C THR A 783 21.66 -27.46 -1.63
N VAL A 784 22.45 -26.39 -1.66
CA VAL A 784 23.84 -26.43 -2.11
C VAL A 784 24.69 -26.89 -0.94
N THR A 785 25.29 -28.08 -1.04
CA THR A 785 26.16 -28.64 0.01
C THR A 785 27.62 -28.53 -0.40
N ILE A 786 28.42 -27.80 0.37
CA ILE A 786 29.87 -27.66 0.24
C ILE A 786 30.54 -28.50 1.32
N ALA A 787 31.49 -29.35 0.93
CA ALA A 787 32.33 -30.10 1.86
C ALA A 787 33.70 -29.42 2.00
N GLY A 788 34.17 -29.27 3.25
CA GLY A 788 35.50 -28.79 3.60
C GLY A 788 36.16 -29.65 4.67
N VAL A 789 37.43 -29.35 4.96
CA VAL A 789 38.24 -30.04 5.98
C VAL A 789 39.12 -29.00 6.70
N ILE A 790 39.19 -29.13 8.02
CA ILE A 790 40.10 -28.35 8.87
C ILE A 790 41.55 -28.77 8.61
N ASN A 791 42.41 -27.82 8.28
CA ASN A 791 43.82 -28.03 7.97
C ASN A 791 44.70 -27.08 8.79
N THR A 792 45.20 -27.56 9.92
CA THR A 792 46.03 -26.75 10.84
C THR A 792 47.42 -26.43 10.29
N ALA A 793 47.80 -26.93 9.11
CA ALA A 793 48.98 -26.46 8.39
C ALA A 793 48.80 -25.08 7.73
N LEU A 794 47.58 -24.55 7.67
CA LEU A 794 47.29 -23.15 7.35
C LEU A 794 47.39 -22.27 8.60
N ALA A 795 47.34 -20.96 8.44
CA ALA A 795 47.34 -19.99 9.55
C ALA A 795 45.94 -19.79 10.15
N GLY A 796 45.88 -19.24 11.37
CA GLY A 796 44.63 -18.89 12.04
C GLY A 796 44.06 -20.00 12.94
N ASN A 797 43.62 -19.61 14.13
CA ASN A 797 42.86 -20.42 15.10
C ASN A 797 41.37 -20.47 14.77
N ALA A 798 40.94 -19.86 13.66
CA ALA A 798 39.61 -19.97 13.08
C ALA A 798 39.59 -20.79 11.79
N ALA A 799 38.41 -21.30 11.44
CA ALA A 799 38.03 -21.82 10.14
C ALA A 799 36.71 -21.16 9.74
N GLU A 800 36.80 -20.12 8.92
CA GLU A 800 35.64 -19.33 8.48
C GLU A 800 35.32 -19.63 7.01
N LEU A 801 34.04 -19.60 6.68
CA LEU A 801 33.48 -19.63 5.35
C LEU A 801 32.68 -18.36 5.11
N ALA A 802 33.04 -17.56 4.11
CA ALA A 802 32.15 -16.56 3.54
C ALA A 802 31.53 -17.10 2.25
N GLY A 803 30.22 -16.96 2.08
CA GLY A 803 29.46 -17.29 0.88
C GLY A 803 28.78 -16.05 0.32
N VAL A 804 28.64 -16.00 -1.00
CA VAL A 804 27.90 -14.97 -1.73
C VAL A 804 26.87 -15.68 -2.60
N ILE A 805 25.60 -15.29 -2.49
CA ILE A 805 24.52 -15.75 -3.36
C ILE A 805 24.24 -14.63 -4.36
N SER A 806 24.06 -15.01 -5.62
CA SER A 806 23.73 -14.09 -6.70
C SER A 806 22.87 -14.75 -7.76
N ASP A 807 22.13 -13.93 -8.52
CA ASP A 807 21.35 -14.33 -9.68
C ASP A 807 21.59 -13.36 -10.87
N ASP A 808 20.94 -13.59 -12.01
CA ASP A 808 21.04 -12.74 -13.22
C ASP A 808 20.46 -11.33 -13.02
N ARG A 809 19.67 -11.08 -11.97
CA ARG A 809 18.91 -9.85 -11.75
C ARG A 809 19.61 -8.88 -10.81
N HIS A 810 20.02 -9.37 -9.64
CA HIS A 810 20.62 -8.58 -8.57
C HIS A 810 22.15 -8.61 -8.62
N GLY A 811 22.74 -9.64 -9.25
CA GLY A 811 24.13 -9.97 -8.95
C GLY A 811 24.25 -10.35 -7.45
N PRO A 812 25.35 -10.03 -6.76
CA PRO A 812 25.50 -10.27 -5.32
C PRO A 812 24.42 -9.56 -4.49
N PHE A 813 23.59 -10.33 -3.78
CA PHE A 813 22.53 -9.77 -2.92
C PHE A 813 22.54 -10.28 -1.49
N GLU A 814 22.94 -11.54 -1.27
CA GLU A 814 23.06 -12.11 0.06
C GLU A 814 24.49 -12.61 0.31
N TRP A 815 24.98 -12.33 1.51
CA TRP A 815 26.27 -12.76 2.03
C TRP A 815 26.04 -13.61 3.27
N VAL A 816 26.52 -14.84 3.25
CA VAL A 816 26.37 -15.77 4.38
C VAL A 816 27.73 -16.10 4.97
N TRP A 817 27.82 -16.21 6.29
CA TRP A 817 29.06 -16.58 6.97
C TRP A 817 28.83 -17.75 7.91
N ALA A 818 29.80 -18.65 8.00
CA ALA A 818 29.90 -19.64 9.06
C ALA A 818 31.32 -19.64 9.66
N HIS A 819 31.40 -19.69 10.98
CA HIS A 819 32.67 -19.67 11.71
C HIS A 819 32.82 -20.86 12.65
N HIS A 820 34.03 -21.40 12.76
CA HIS A 820 34.42 -22.42 13.73
C HIS A 820 35.79 -22.07 14.34
N PRO A 821 35.94 -22.05 15.68
CA PRO A 821 37.26 -22.09 16.30
C PRO A 821 37.96 -23.42 15.97
N VAL A 822 39.29 -23.42 16.01
CA VAL A 822 40.16 -24.51 15.54
C VAL A 822 41.19 -24.82 16.60
N ASP A 823 41.11 -26.03 17.15
CA ASP A 823 42.07 -26.48 18.14
C ASP A 823 43.44 -26.79 17.51
N ARG A 824 44.48 -26.36 18.23
CA ARG A 824 45.91 -26.40 17.89
C ARG A 824 46.81 -26.54 19.14
N GLU A 825 46.26 -26.41 20.35
CA GLU A 825 47.04 -26.31 21.58
C GLU A 825 46.85 -27.59 22.42
N PRO A 826 47.86 -28.00 23.22
CA PRO A 826 47.70 -29.14 24.10
C PRO A 826 47.03 -28.74 25.43
N PRO A 827 46.25 -29.65 26.08
CA PRO A 827 45.49 -29.34 27.28
C PRO A 827 46.25 -28.60 28.37
N ALA A 828 45.67 -27.49 28.82
CA ALA A 828 46.23 -26.56 29.79
C ALA A 828 45.77 -26.88 31.23
N GLY A 829 46.28 -26.12 32.21
CA GLY A 829 45.83 -26.18 33.61
C GLY A 829 46.11 -27.48 34.38
N LEU A 830 46.55 -28.56 33.72
CA LEU A 830 46.56 -29.92 34.23
C LEU A 830 47.20 -30.07 35.63
N ALA A 831 46.37 -30.44 36.61
CA ALA A 831 46.80 -30.69 37.98
C ALA A 831 46.03 -31.84 38.64
N LEU A 832 46.75 -32.71 39.36
CA LEU A 832 46.15 -33.74 40.21
C LEU A 832 45.52 -33.12 41.46
N THR A 833 44.30 -33.52 41.77
CA THR A 833 43.55 -33.09 42.97
C THR A 833 43.21 -34.25 43.90
N ALA A 834 43.11 -35.48 43.38
CA ALA A 834 43.04 -36.71 44.16
C ALA A 834 43.86 -37.83 43.47
N PRO A 835 44.49 -38.76 44.22
CA PRO A 835 44.71 -38.73 45.66
C PRO A 835 45.55 -37.53 46.11
N VAL A 836 45.59 -37.24 47.41
CA VAL A 836 46.33 -36.09 47.96
C VAL A 836 47.70 -36.51 48.50
N GLU A 837 47.72 -37.51 49.39
CA GLU A 837 48.93 -37.95 50.11
C GLU A 837 49.11 -39.49 50.15
N TYR A 838 48.03 -40.26 50.10
CA TYR A 838 48.05 -41.72 50.25
C TYR A 838 47.38 -42.47 49.08
N VAL A 839 47.78 -43.72 48.88
CA VAL A 839 47.20 -44.68 47.92
C VAL A 839 47.18 -46.08 48.52
N GLN A 840 46.27 -46.94 48.07
CA GLN A 840 46.23 -48.37 48.41
C GLN A 840 46.81 -49.25 47.29
N PRO A 841 47.10 -50.56 47.52
CA PRO A 841 47.39 -51.50 46.43
C PRO A 841 46.14 -51.70 45.56
N PHE A 842 46.33 -52.11 44.32
CA PHE A 842 45.27 -52.26 43.33
C PHE A 842 44.53 -50.95 43.03
N VAL A 843 43.19 -50.93 43.10
CA VAL A 843 42.34 -49.88 42.55
C VAL A 843 42.30 -48.64 43.44
N ASN A 844 42.70 -47.53 42.85
CA ASN A 844 42.63 -46.17 43.38
C ASN A 844 41.78 -45.30 42.45
N THR A 845 41.34 -44.14 42.93
CA THR A 845 40.71 -43.11 42.08
C THR A 845 41.68 -41.95 41.91
N ILE A 846 42.00 -41.60 40.67
CA ILE A 846 42.80 -40.45 40.29
C ILE A 846 41.86 -39.41 39.71
N ALA A 847 41.89 -38.19 40.24
CA ALA A 847 41.11 -37.07 39.74
C ALA A 847 41.96 -35.79 39.68
N GLY A 848 41.53 -34.84 38.86
CA GLY A 848 42.23 -33.58 38.68
C GLY A 848 41.38 -32.51 38.01
N VAL A 849 42.02 -31.38 37.74
CA VAL A 849 41.53 -30.34 36.84
C VAL A 849 42.38 -30.33 35.57
N VAL A 850 41.76 -30.02 34.44
CA VAL A 850 42.41 -29.79 33.15
C VAL A 850 41.52 -28.86 32.33
N ASP A 851 42.12 -27.93 31.60
CA ASP A 851 41.40 -26.89 30.87
C ASP A 851 41.68 -27.03 29.38
N ASP A 852 40.65 -27.38 28.61
CA ASP A 852 40.72 -27.54 27.16
C ASP A 852 39.32 -27.46 26.52
N PRO A 853 39.05 -26.52 25.59
CA PRO A 853 37.75 -26.39 24.94
C PRO A 853 37.42 -27.51 23.93
N ALA A 854 38.41 -28.24 23.41
CA ALA A 854 38.18 -29.47 22.62
C ALA A 854 37.83 -30.68 23.49
N GLY A 855 37.95 -30.53 24.82
CA GLY A 855 37.68 -31.55 25.82
C GLY A 855 38.75 -32.63 25.91
N VAL A 856 38.93 -33.19 27.11
CA VAL A 856 40.03 -34.11 27.46
C VAL A 856 39.55 -35.54 27.73
N PRO A 857 39.28 -36.35 26.70
CA PRO A 857 38.81 -37.72 26.86
C PRO A 857 39.88 -38.69 27.34
N THR A 858 41.18 -38.35 27.32
CA THR A 858 42.26 -39.28 27.67
C THR A 858 43.25 -38.69 28.67
N ILE A 859 43.47 -39.39 29.79
CA ILE A 859 44.51 -39.08 30.77
C ILE A 859 45.51 -40.24 30.83
N ASP A 860 46.75 -39.93 30.47
CA ASP A 860 47.89 -40.85 30.52
C ASP A 860 48.62 -40.72 31.86
N ILE A 861 48.99 -41.86 32.45
CA ILE A 861 49.50 -41.96 33.82
C ILE A 861 50.81 -42.77 33.82
N LEU A 862 51.92 -42.16 34.25
CA LEU A 862 53.18 -42.85 34.49
C LEU A 862 53.35 -43.13 35.99
N ILE A 863 53.53 -44.41 36.30
CA ILE A 863 53.61 -45.00 37.63
C ILE A 863 55.06 -45.40 37.90
N ARG A 864 55.71 -44.79 38.90
CA ARG A 864 57.08 -45.15 39.29
C ARG A 864 57.14 -45.50 40.78
N PRO A 865 57.21 -46.80 41.16
CA PRO A 865 57.17 -47.19 42.58
C PRO A 865 58.28 -46.58 43.43
N ILE A 866 59.53 -46.53 42.94
CA ILE A 866 60.67 -45.82 43.56
C ILE A 866 61.51 -45.20 42.43
N PRO A 867 62.12 -44.01 42.62
CA PRO A 867 63.12 -43.48 41.69
C PRO A 867 64.24 -44.49 41.38
N GLY A 868 64.24 -45.02 40.16
CA GLY A 868 65.18 -46.04 39.69
C GLY A 868 64.57 -47.42 39.39
N ASP A 869 63.30 -47.66 39.73
CA ASP A 869 62.51 -48.76 39.16
C ASP A 869 62.14 -48.49 37.68
N GLU A 870 61.71 -49.52 36.96
CA GLU A 870 61.05 -49.36 35.64
C GLU A 870 59.71 -48.62 35.80
N GLU A 871 59.40 -47.72 34.86
CA GLU A 871 58.15 -46.94 34.89
C GLU A 871 57.01 -47.77 34.26
N GLY A 872 55.93 -47.99 35.03
CA GLY A 872 54.68 -48.55 34.54
C GLY A 872 53.82 -47.48 33.87
N PHE A 873 53.03 -47.87 32.87
CA PHE A 873 52.15 -46.97 32.13
C PHE A 873 50.70 -47.45 32.22
N ALA A 874 49.80 -46.53 32.55
CA ALA A 874 48.36 -46.70 32.47
C ALA A 874 47.77 -45.51 31.70
N SER A 875 46.56 -45.70 31.17
CA SER A 875 45.81 -44.64 30.48
C SER A 875 44.33 -44.89 30.75
N CYS A 876 43.55 -43.83 30.94
CA CYS A 876 42.14 -43.90 31.25
C CYS A 876 41.33 -42.94 30.39
N THR A 877 40.05 -43.30 30.16
CA THR A 877 39.09 -42.45 29.46
C THR A 877 38.27 -41.68 30.47
N ASP A 878 38.19 -40.36 30.31
CA ASP A 878 37.29 -39.54 31.09
C ASP A 878 35.86 -39.56 30.49
N PRO A 879 34.79 -39.75 31.31
CA PRO A 879 33.43 -39.83 30.81
C PRO A 879 32.73 -38.46 30.60
N THR A 880 33.28 -37.36 31.11
CA THR A 880 32.68 -36.02 31.05
C THR A 880 33.66 -34.94 30.55
N PRO A 881 34.38 -35.17 29.43
CA PRO A 881 35.62 -34.47 29.06
C PRO A 881 35.54 -32.95 28.82
N TYR A 882 34.35 -32.34 28.91
CA TYR A 882 34.10 -30.90 28.71
C TYR A 882 33.74 -30.16 30.01
N ASP A 883 33.84 -30.80 31.19
CA ASP A 883 33.47 -30.20 32.49
C ASP A 883 34.65 -29.56 33.27
N GLY A 884 35.87 -29.64 32.73
CA GLY A 884 37.09 -29.06 33.30
C GLY A 884 37.73 -29.89 34.43
N VAL A 885 37.19 -31.06 34.74
CA VAL A 885 37.79 -32.05 35.64
C VAL A 885 38.08 -33.35 34.89
N PHE A 886 38.76 -34.27 35.57
CA PHE A 886 38.79 -35.68 35.13
C PHE A 886 38.71 -36.61 36.34
N ASN A 887 38.16 -37.81 36.16
CA ASN A 887 37.96 -38.79 37.23
C ASN A 887 38.07 -40.25 36.75
N CYS A 888 39.19 -40.90 37.09
CA CYS A 888 39.56 -42.22 36.57
C CYS A 888 39.87 -43.26 37.68
N PRO A 889 39.54 -44.55 37.47
CA PRO A 889 40.15 -45.64 38.22
C PRO A 889 41.58 -45.91 37.74
N LEU A 890 42.49 -46.20 38.67
CA LEU A 890 43.86 -46.64 38.40
C LEU A 890 44.19 -47.91 39.21
N ASP A 891 44.64 -48.97 38.54
CA ASP A 891 45.19 -50.17 39.19
C ASP A 891 46.72 -50.04 39.36
N LEU A 892 47.18 -49.98 40.61
CA LEU A 892 48.61 -49.96 40.98
C LEU A 892 49.21 -51.36 41.22
N GLY A 893 48.38 -52.41 41.22
CA GLY A 893 48.77 -53.78 41.58
C GLY A 893 49.20 -53.96 43.05
N GLU A 894 49.83 -55.09 43.36
CA GLU A 894 50.20 -55.48 44.74
C GLU A 894 51.24 -54.56 45.42
N LEU A 895 52.01 -53.78 44.63
CA LEU A 895 53.13 -52.95 45.06
C LEU A 895 54.06 -53.64 46.09
N ALA A 896 54.32 -54.93 45.94
CA ALA A 896 54.96 -55.76 46.96
C ALA A 896 56.34 -55.22 47.37
N GLY A 897 56.56 -55.03 48.68
CA GLY A 897 57.81 -54.50 49.25
C GLY A 897 58.06 -53.00 49.03
N LYS A 898 57.13 -52.27 48.41
CA LYS A 898 57.18 -50.81 48.24
C LYS A 898 56.47 -50.10 49.41
N THR A 899 56.87 -48.86 49.69
CA THR A 899 56.32 -47.99 50.77
C THR A 899 55.71 -46.68 50.26
N ALA A 900 55.87 -46.39 48.97
CA ALA A 900 55.38 -45.22 48.27
C ALA A 900 55.22 -45.55 46.78
N VAL A 901 54.66 -44.60 46.03
CA VAL A 901 54.70 -44.53 44.57
C VAL A 901 54.82 -43.07 44.15
N ASP A 902 55.57 -42.79 43.09
CA ASP A 902 55.54 -41.51 42.40
C ASP A 902 54.63 -41.64 41.18
N LEU A 903 53.58 -40.81 41.08
CA LEU A 903 52.75 -40.71 39.88
C LEU A 903 53.00 -39.38 39.17
N ARG A 904 52.78 -39.36 37.86
CA ARG A 904 52.57 -38.14 37.08
C ARG A 904 51.56 -38.43 35.98
N VAL A 905 50.84 -37.39 35.57
CA VAL A 905 49.86 -37.43 34.49
C VAL A 905 50.22 -36.49 33.34
N ARG A 906 49.70 -36.81 32.15
CA ARG A 906 49.53 -35.89 31.03
C ARG A 906 48.11 -36.06 30.46
N ALA A 907 47.61 -35.03 29.81
CA ALA A 907 46.30 -35.02 29.17
C ALA A 907 46.44 -35.07 27.65
N THR A 908 45.45 -35.67 26.99
CA THR A 908 45.29 -35.70 25.54
C THR A 908 43.83 -35.39 25.22
N ASP A 909 43.63 -34.35 24.42
CA ASP A 909 42.33 -33.86 23.95
C ASP A 909 41.67 -34.77 22.91
N SER A 910 40.47 -34.40 22.47
CA SER A 910 39.67 -35.08 21.45
C SER A 910 40.33 -35.18 20.07
N TYR A 911 41.36 -34.39 19.77
CA TYR A 911 42.03 -34.31 18.46
C TYR A 911 43.47 -34.82 18.46
N GLY A 912 44.05 -35.07 19.63
CA GLY A 912 45.33 -35.73 19.82
C GLY A 912 46.51 -34.79 20.06
N HIS A 913 46.29 -33.51 20.37
CA HIS A 913 47.34 -32.73 21.04
C HIS A 913 47.57 -33.34 22.45
N THR A 914 48.67 -33.00 23.10
CA THR A 914 49.06 -33.72 24.32
C THR A 914 49.91 -32.85 25.22
N SER A 915 49.48 -32.70 26.47
CA SER A 915 50.12 -31.86 27.46
C SER A 915 51.55 -32.32 27.76
N ALA A 916 52.35 -31.38 28.27
CA ALA A 916 53.55 -31.77 29.00
C ALA A 916 53.18 -32.67 30.20
N TRP A 917 54.06 -33.60 30.55
CA TRP A 917 53.92 -34.37 31.78
C TRP A 917 54.01 -33.43 33.00
N THR A 918 53.07 -33.58 33.92
CA THR A 918 53.14 -32.98 35.26
C THR A 918 54.42 -33.41 36.01
N PRO A 919 54.88 -32.64 37.01
CA PRO A 919 55.89 -33.10 37.96
C PRO A 919 55.44 -34.39 38.67
N TYR A 920 56.41 -35.22 39.07
CA TYR A 920 56.11 -36.39 39.89
C TYR A 920 55.61 -35.99 41.29
N GLN A 921 54.37 -36.35 41.61
CA GLN A 921 53.81 -36.28 42.96
C GLN A 921 54.02 -37.64 43.65
N ARG A 922 54.45 -37.61 44.91
CA ARG A 922 54.69 -38.82 45.72
C ARG A 922 53.50 -39.08 46.63
N PHE A 923 53.04 -40.32 46.62
CA PHE A 923 52.02 -40.84 47.51
C PHE A 923 52.62 -41.92 48.40
N ALA A 924 52.32 -41.88 49.69
CA ALA A 924 52.69 -42.95 50.61
C ALA A 924 51.73 -44.13 50.42
N LEU A 925 52.26 -45.35 50.42
CA LEU A 925 51.43 -46.54 50.27
C LEU A 925 50.83 -46.91 51.61
N ASP A 926 49.50 -46.86 51.71
CA ASP A 926 48.75 -47.51 52.76
C ASP A 926 48.33 -48.93 52.37
N ARG A 927 48.08 -49.77 53.37
CA ARG A 927 47.56 -51.14 53.28
C ARG A 927 46.70 -51.49 54.51
N THR A 928 46.56 -50.56 55.45
CA THR A 928 45.81 -50.74 56.69
C THR A 928 44.36 -50.37 56.40
N ALA A 929 43.42 -51.23 56.74
CA ALA A 929 42.01 -50.87 56.72
C ALA A 929 41.65 -50.16 58.03
N PRO A 930 40.93 -49.03 58.00
CA PRO A 930 40.58 -48.31 59.23
C PRO A 930 39.57 -49.11 60.07
N GLU A 931 39.65 -48.98 61.39
CA GLU A 931 38.71 -49.58 62.34
C GLU A 931 37.53 -48.65 62.60
N LEU A 932 36.30 -49.15 62.41
CA LEU A 932 35.05 -48.39 62.55
C LEU A 932 34.31 -48.77 63.83
N SER A 933 33.80 -47.76 64.56
CA SER A 933 32.99 -47.91 65.77
C SER A 933 31.89 -46.85 65.88
N LEU A 934 30.85 -47.11 66.68
CA LEU A 934 29.82 -46.13 67.07
C LEU A 934 30.19 -45.48 68.41
N LEU A 935 29.60 -44.30 68.69
CA LEU A 935 29.65 -43.73 70.03
C LEU A 935 28.90 -44.64 71.01
N THR A 936 29.43 -44.80 72.22
CA THR A 936 28.89 -45.73 73.23
C THR A 936 27.44 -45.40 73.60
N ASP A 937 27.06 -44.13 73.67
CA ASP A 937 25.69 -43.72 74.00
C ASP A 937 24.69 -44.13 72.90
N LEU A 938 25.11 -44.16 71.63
CA LEU A 938 24.30 -44.62 70.50
C LEU A 938 24.17 -46.16 70.48
N ASP A 939 25.26 -46.89 70.72
CA ASP A 939 25.24 -48.36 70.82
C ASP A 939 24.57 -48.86 72.13
N LEU A 940 24.22 -47.94 73.03
CA LEU A 940 23.33 -48.16 74.19
C LEU A 940 21.85 -47.86 73.86
N LEU A 941 21.56 -46.81 73.09
CA LEU A 941 20.19 -46.50 72.63
C LEU A 941 19.63 -47.64 71.76
N LEU A 942 20.41 -48.11 70.78
CA LEU A 942 20.03 -49.15 69.81
C LEU A 942 19.83 -50.57 70.41
N GLN A 943 19.69 -50.71 71.73
CA GLN A 943 19.57 -52.00 72.43
C GLN A 943 18.13 -52.51 72.63
N ASP A 944 17.11 -51.66 72.53
CA ASP A 944 15.72 -52.12 72.48
C ASP A 944 15.35 -52.71 71.10
N GLY A 945 16.11 -52.32 70.06
CA GLY A 945 16.00 -52.82 68.69
C GLY A 945 15.11 -51.99 67.78
N PHE A 946 14.64 -50.81 68.22
CA PHE A 946 13.78 -49.92 67.43
C PHE A 946 14.55 -48.69 66.88
N LEU A 947 13.91 -47.93 66.00
CA LEU A 947 14.36 -46.61 65.53
C LEU A 947 13.16 -45.70 65.29
N SER A 948 13.05 -44.65 66.11
CA SER A 948 12.16 -43.50 65.92
C SER A 948 12.73 -42.45 64.95
N GLU A 949 11.94 -41.43 64.60
CA GLU A 949 12.40 -40.29 63.77
C GLU A 949 13.57 -39.53 64.43
N ASP A 950 13.52 -39.33 65.75
CA ASP A 950 14.55 -38.62 66.53
C ASP A 950 15.90 -39.37 66.60
N GLU A 951 15.91 -40.68 66.34
CA GLU A 951 17.10 -41.55 66.45
C GLU A 951 17.84 -41.75 65.11
N GLY A 952 17.41 -41.06 64.05
CA GLY A 952 18.07 -41.11 62.75
C GLY A 952 19.50 -40.58 62.71
N LEU A 953 19.98 -39.87 63.74
CA LEU A 953 21.28 -39.19 63.75
C LEU A 953 22.41 -40.05 64.34
N TRP A 954 23.09 -40.82 63.49
CA TRP A 954 24.14 -41.75 63.91
C TRP A 954 25.52 -41.09 63.94
N ALA A 955 26.39 -41.55 64.85
CA ALA A 955 27.72 -40.98 65.06
C ALA A 955 28.71 -42.01 65.62
N GLY A 956 29.99 -41.80 65.37
CA GLY A 956 31.03 -42.75 65.76
C GLY A 956 32.46 -42.26 65.58
N LEU A 957 33.38 -43.21 65.68
CA LEU A 957 34.81 -42.99 65.49
C LEU A 957 35.35 -43.99 64.46
N LEU A 958 36.11 -43.46 63.50
CA LEU A 958 36.90 -44.17 62.52
C LEU A 958 38.37 -43.94 62.86
N THR A 959 39.08 -44.97 63.30
CA THR A 959 40.50 -44.91 63.67
C THR A 959 41.35 -45.60 62.63
N ASP A 960 42.47 -44.99 62.28
CA ASP A 960 43.39 -45.48 61.26
C ASP A 960 44.85 -45.31 61.73
N ASP A 961 45.80 -46.01 61.10
CA ASP A 961 47.23 -45.83 61.41
C ASP A 961 47.88 -44.62 60.69
N ARG A 962 47.18 -43.99 59.72
CA ARG A 962 47.56 -42.70 59.11
C ARG A 962 46.45 -41.65 59.15
N ALA A 963 45.38 -41.81 58.35
CA ALA A 963 44.46 -40.72 58.01
C ALA A 963 43.04 -41.24 57.64
N PRO A 964 42.06 -41.18 58.56
CA PRO A 964 40.65 -41.48 58.23
C PRO A 964 40.06 -40.39 57.33
N ALA A 965 39.20 -40.76 56.36
CA ALA A 965 38.60 -39.81 55.42
C ALA A 965 37.07 -39.68 55.55
N GLY A 966 36.33 -40.79 55.66
CA GLY A 966 34.87 -40.74 55.63
C GLY A 966 34.17 -42.05 55.99
N VAL A 967 32.84 -42.00 56.03
CA VAL A 967 31.95 -43.14 56.24
C VAL A 967 30.81 -43.13 55.24
N THR A 968 30.37 -44.31 54.82
CA THR A 968 29.11 -44.53 54.10
C THR A 968 28.19 -45.34 55.00
N ALA A 969 26.97 -44.86 55.27
CA ALA A 969 25.95 -45.59 56.00
C ALA A 969 24.73 -45.83 55.09
N CYS A 970 24.26 -47.08 55.03
CA CYS A 970 23.17 -47.52 54.17
C CYS A 970 22.10 -48.23 54.98
N LEU A 971 20.84 -47.80 54.84
CA LEU A 971 19.66 -48.46 55.39
C LEU A 971 18.98 -49.25 54.25
N ASP A 972 19.05 -50.58 54.27
CA ASP A 972 18.55 -51.48 53.20
C ASP A 972 18.95 -51.06 51.76
N GLY A 973 20.16 -50.49 51.62
CA GLY A 973 20.71 -50.00 50.35
C GLY A 973 20.49 -48.50 50.06
N ALA A 974 19.63 -47.81 50.82
CA ALA A 974 19.55 -46.35 50.79
C ALA A 974 20.74 -45.74 51.54
N CYS A 975 21.78 -45.35 50.79
CA CYS A 975 23.05 -44.88 51.33
C CYS A 975 23.13 -43.35 51.47
N ARG A 976 23.89 -42.89 52.47
CA ARG A 976 24.45 -41.54 52.56
C ARG A 976 25.94 -41.62 52.94
N GLN A 977 26.67 -40.55 52.63
CA GLN A 977 28.10 -40.41 52.94
C GLN A 977 28.33 -39.24 53.90
N GLY A 978 29.33 -39.37 54.77
CA GLY A 978 29.75 -38.33 55.71
C GLY A 978 31.27 -38.30 55.86
N ALA A 979 31.84 -37.11 56.04
CA ALA A 979 33.28 -36.93 56.21
C ALA A 979 33.74 -37.29 57.64
N ALA A 980 34.94 -37.84 57.78
CA ALA A 980 35.57 -38.26 59.03
C ALA A 980 37.05 -37.81 59.14
N PRO A 981 37.45 -36.58 58.74
CA PRO A 981 38.87 -36.20 58.57
C PRO A 981 39.66 -36.08 59.89
N LEU A 982 38.99 -36.17 61.04
CA LEU A 982 39.59 -36.23 62.39
C LEU A 982 39.21 -37.55 63.10
N GLY A 983 38.76 -38.55 62.33
CA GLY A 983 38.24 -39.83 62.80
C GLY A 983 36.80 -39.79 63.32
N ASN A 984 36.40 -38.73 64.02
CA ASN A 984 35.01 -38.59 64.48
C ASN A 984 34.07 -38.26 63.31
N TRP A 985 32.95 -38.96 63.24
CA TRP A 985 31.95 -38.80 62.17
C TRP A 985 30.51 -38.71 62.74
N GLN A 986 29.63 -38.07 61.97
CA GLN A 986 28.20 -37.96 62.28
C GLN A 986 27.41 -37.89 60.96
N LEU A 987 26.32 -38.64 60.87
CA LEU A 987 25.53 -38.81 59.66
C LEU A 987 24.07 -39.17 60.00
N ALA A 988 23.12 -38.39 59.50
CA ALA A 988 21.71 -38.73 59.59
C ALA A 988 21.35 -39.81 58.56
N LEU A 989 20.79 -40.93 59.00
CA LEU A 989 20.27 -41.99 58.12
C LEU A 989 19.08 -41.48 57.28
N PRO A 990 18.84 -42.06 56.08
CA PRO A 990 17.64 -41.80 55.30
C PRO A 990 16.47 -42.67 55.81
N LEU A 991 15.93 -42.36 57.00
CA LEU A 991 14.76 -43.06 57.54
C LEU A 991 13.53 -42.87 56.63
N PRO A 992 12.83 -43.95 56.22
CA PRO A 992 11.52 -43.86 55.58
C PRO A 992 10.39 -43.72 56.62
N GLU A 993 9.22 -43.26 56.18
CA GLU A 993 7.97 -43.43 56.95
C GLU A 993 7.63 -44.93 56.98
N ALA A 994 7.80 -45.55 58.15
CA ALA A 994 7.65 -46.99 58.38
C ALA A 994 6.92 -47.28 59.69
N ASP A 995 6.16 -48.37 59.69
CA ASP A 995 5.29 -48.85 60.76
C ASP A 995 5.72 -50.29 61.11
N GLY A 996 6.63 -50.43 62.08
CA GLY A 996 7.21 -51.71 62.52
C GLY A 996 8.08 -52.48 61.51
N VAL A 997 8.82 -51.83 60.62
CA VAL A 997 9.56 -52.51 59.53
C VAL A 997 10.98 -52.88 59.93
N SER A 998 11.31 -54.19 59.92
CA SER A 998 12.68 -54.67 60.13
C SER A 998 13.58 -54.29 58.96
N ALA A 999 14.66 -53.55 59.24
CA ALA A 999 15.65 -53.06 58.28
C ALA A 999 17.09 -53.35 58.74
N THR A 1000 18.04 -53.26 57.82
CA THR A 1000 19.47 -53.46 58.09
C THR A 1000 20.26 -52.18 57.79
N VAL A 1001 20.95 -51.66 58.81
CA VAL A 1001 21.95 -50.60 58.66
C VAL A 1001 23.32 -51.25 58.46
N ILE A 1002 24.00 -50.89 57.38
CA ILE A 1002 25.41 -51.25 57.10
C ILE A 1002 26.22 -49.96 57.04
N ILE A 1003 27.32 -49.89 57.77
CA ILE A 1003 28.22 -48.74 57.78
C ILE A 1003 29.64 -49.20 57.45
N THR A 1004 30.28 -48.54 56.50
CA THR A 1004 31.67 -48.79 56.10
C THR A 1004 32.45 -47.49 56.16
N GLY A 1005 33.58 -47.48 56.85
CA GLY A 1005 34.53 -46.37 56.86
C GLY A 1005 35.59 -46.51 55.78
N THR A 1006 36.17 -45.40 55.35
CA THR A 1006 37.30 -45.35 54.41
C THR A 1006 38.36 -44.38 54.89
N ASP A 1007 39.63 -44.76 54.72
CA ASP A 1007 40.79 -43.91 54.96
C ASP A 1007 41.05 -42.96 53.76
N ALA A 1008 42.13 -42.17 53.84
CA ALA A 1008 42.57 -41.28 52.78
C ALA A 1008 43.30 -41.97 51.61
N ALA A 1009 43.49 -43.29 51.68
CA ALA A 1009 44.05 -44.13 50.62
C ALA A 1009 42.98 -44.91 49.84
N GLY A 1010 41.76 -45.00 50.37
CA GLY A 1010 40.64 -45.78 49.84
C GLY A 1010 40.46 -47.17 50.47
N ASN A 1011 41.24 -47.55 51.49
CA ASN A 1011 41.03 -48.82 52.19
C ASN A 1011 39.70 -48.77 52.96
N ALA A 1012 38.87 -49.79 52.79
CA ALA A 1012 37.57 -49.90 53.44
C ALA A 1012 37.65 -50.68 54.76
N SER A 1013 36.99 -50.18 55.80
CA SER A 1013 36.83 -50.87 57.08
C SER A 1013 36.10 -52.20 56.90
N GLN A 1014 36.18 -53.08 57.89
CA GLN A 1014 35.14 -54.10 58.04
C GLN A 1014 33.78 -53.40 58.20
N PRO A 1015 32.71 -53.86 57.52
CA PRO A 1015 31.40 -53.23 57.62
C PRO A 1015 30.77 -53.50 58.99
N LEU A 1016 30.32 -52.43 59.65
CA LEU A 1016 29.54 -52.53 60.86
C LEU A 1016 28.06 -52.67 60.51
N THR A 1017 27.47 -53.81 60.86
CA THR A 1017 26.05 -54.10 60.61
C THR A 1017 25.23 -54.01 61.90
N ARG A 1018 24.02 -53.45 61.80
CA ARG A 1018 22.95 -53.47 62.82
C ARG A 1018 21.63 -53.82 62.15
N THR A 1019 20.81 -54.65 62.78
CA THR A 1019 19.42 -54.91 62.37
C THR A 1019 18.50 -54.25 63.38
N VAL A 1020 17.52 -53.50 62.89
CA VAL A 1020 16.67 -52.58 63.64
C VAL A 1020 15.24 -52.63 63.12
N ILE A 1021 14.26 -52.28 63.93
CA ILE A 1021 12.86 -52.11 63.53
C ILE A 1021 12.61 -50.61 63.39
N VAL A 1022 12.54 -50.13 62.15
CA VAL A 1022 12.20 -48.73 61.86
C VAL A 1022 10.70 -48.55 62.08
N ASP A 1023 10.36 -47.68 63.03
CA ASP A 1023 9.00 -47.49 63.51
C ASP A 1023 8.82 -46.01 63.86
N THR A 1024 8.17 -45.29 62.94
CA THR A 1024 8.06 -43.82 62.90
C THR A 1024 6.60 -43.35 62.92
N VAL A 1025 5.66 -44.29 62.93
CA VAL A 1025 4.22 -44.04 62.79
C VAL A 1025 3.53 -44.28 64.13
N PRO A 1026 3.01 -43.24 64.81
CA PRO A 1026 2.45 -43.41 66.16
C PRO A 1026 1.08 -44.11 66.16
N PRO A 1027 0.75 -44.88 67.21
CA PRO A 1027 -0.37 -45.82 67.21
C PRO A 1027 -1.76 -45.28 66.87
N VAL A 1028 -2.55 -46.13 66.22
CA VAL A 1028 -3.96 -45.87 65.91
C VAL A 1028 -4.87 -46.52 66.95
N LEU A 1029 -5.55 -45.68 67.74
CA LEU A 1029 -6.49 -46.08 68.79
C LEU A 1029 -7.93 -45.80 68.34
N THR A 1030 -8.82 -46.77 68.54
CA THR A 1030 -10.27 -46.59 68.34
C THR A 1030 -11.01 -46.67 69.68
N VAL A 1031 -12.15 -45.98 69.79
CA VAL A 1031 -13.04 -46.04 70.95
C VAL A 1031 -14.40 -46.60 70.50
N ALA A 1032 -14.60 -47.91 70.71
CA ALA A 1032 -15.82 -48.61 70.32
C ALA A 1032 -16.92 -48.52 71.39
N THR A 1033 -16.54 -48.53 72.67
CA THR A 1033 -17.44 -48.36 73.82
C THR A 1033 -17.07 -47.08 74.55
N ARG A 1034 -18.08 -46.24 74.83
CA ARG A 1034 -17.92 -45.05 75.68
C ARG A 1034 -19.16 -44.81 76.53
N VAL A 1035 -18.98 -44.89 77.84
CA VAL A 1035 -19.94 -44.40 78.84
C VAL A 1035 -19.89 -42.87 78.84
N ARG A 1036 -21.06 -42.22 78.80
CA ARG A 1036 -21.18 -40.75 78.86
C ARG A 1036 -21.76 -40.26 80.19
N GLU A 1037 -22.66 -41.04 80.80
CA GLU A 1037 -23.14 -40.81 82.15
C GLU A 1037 -23.18 -42.14 82.93
N THR A 1038 -22.90 -42.09 84.23
CA THR A 1038 -22.94 -43.26 85.13
C THR A 1038 -23.28 -42.83 86.56
N PRO A 1039 -23.88 -43.68 87.42
CA PRO A 1039 -23.84 -43.44 88.87
C PRO A 1039 -22.43 -43.62 89.45
N LEU A 1040 -22.20 -43.06 90.65
CA LEU A 1040 -21.08 -43.44 91.51
C LEU A 1040 -20.96 -44.97 91.60
N THR A 1041 -19.78 -45.50 91.29
CA THR A 1041 -19.53 -46.95 91.29
C THR A 1041 -19.06 -47.43 92.66
N GLY A 1042 -18.48 -46.53 93.47
CA GLY A 1042 -17.77 -46.90 94.69
C GLY A 1042 -16.57 -47.80 94.38
N ALA A 1043 -16.19 -48.65 95.35
CA ALA A 1043 -15.02 -49.53 95.29
C ALA A 1043 -15.11 -50.71 94.29
N GLN A 1044 -15.84 -50.56 93.18
CA GLN A 1044 -15.87 -51.49 92.06
C GLN A 1044 -15.53 -50.72 90.76
N PRO A 1045 -14.55 -51.20 89.97
CA PRO A 1045 -14.17 -50.54 88.73
C PRO A 1045 -15.22 -50.79 87.63
N LEU A 1046 -15.52 -49.75 86.86
CA LEU A 1046 -16.42 -49.77 85.71
C LEU A 1046 -15.65 -49.45 84.44
N VAL A 1047 -15.77 -50.27 83.39
CA VAL A 1047 -15.25 -49.94 82.05
C VAL A 1047 -16.01 -48.72 81.51
N VAL A 1048 -15.32 -47.58 81.37
CA VAL A 1048 -15.91 -46.33 80.87
C VAL A 1048 -15.56 -46.05 79.41
N LEU A 1049 -14.41 -46.53 78.96
CA LEU A 1049 -13.95 -46.47 77.58
C LEU A 1049 -13.35 -47.84 77.22
N ALA A 1050 -13.56 -48.29 75.99
CA ALA A 1050 -12.87 -49.45 75.42
C ALA A 1050 -12.88 -49.39 73.89
N GLY A 1051 -11.95 -50.10 73.24
CA GLY A 1051 -11.91 -50.22 71.79
C GLY A 1051 -10.70 -51.02 71.32
N SER A 1052 -10.30 -50.81 70.07
CA SER A 1052 -9.09 -51.44 69.49
C SER A 1052 -7.88 -50.52 69.55
N TYR A 1053 -6.70 -51.11 69.45
CA TYR A 1053 -5.47 -50.43 69.04
C TYR A 1053 -4.84 -51.21 67.89
N ALA A 1054 -4.23 -50.50 66.94
CA ALA A 1054 -3.53 -51.05 65.79
C ALA A 1054 -2.26 -50.22 65.53
N ASP A 1055 -1.16 -50.94 65.29
CA ASP A 1055 0.20 -50.44 65.34
C ASP A 1055 1.14 -51.56 64.83
N GLY A 1056 2.13 -51.25 64.00
CA GLY A 1056 3.03 -52.22 63.36
C GLY A 1056 4.18 -52.65 64.27
N GLY A 1057 4.92 -51.70 64.87
CA GLY A 1057 5.99 -52.01 65.82
C GLY A 1057 5.46 -52.50 67.18
N GLY A 1058 4.31 -51.98 67.61
CA GLY A 1058 3.40 -52.61 68.56
C GLY A 1058 3.34 -51.94 69.94
N VAL A 1059 2.38 -51.03 70.11
CA VAL A 1059 1.95 -50.29 71.33
C VAL A 1059 2.66 -50.71 72.62
N ALA A 1060 3.53 -49.84 73.14
CA ALA A 1060 4.16 -49.99 74.44
C ALA A 1060 3.18 -49.74 75.59
N GLU A 1061 2.38 -48.67 75.57
CA GLU A 1061 1.39 -48.37 76.63
C GLU A 1061 0.22 -47.49 76.15
N ILE A 1062 -0.95 -47.62 76.80
CA ILE A 1062 -2.06 -46.65 76.72
C ILE A 1062 -2.26 -46.03 78.10
N TYR A 1063 -1.92 -44.76 78.22
CA TYR A 1063 -2.22 -43.94 79.39
C TYR A 1063 -3.59 -43.27 79.25
N ALA A 1064 -4.22 -42.99 80.39
CA ALA A 1064 -5.44 -42.21 80.51
C ALA A 1064 -5.27 -41.16 81.61
N ARG A 1065 -5.39 -39.89 81.23
CA ARG A 1065 -5.49 -38.74 82.12
C ARG A 1065 -6.95 -38.46 82.45
N LEU A 1066 -7.26 -38.29 83.72
CA LEU A 1066 -8.59 -37.98 84.21
C LEU A 1066 -8.58 -36.64 84.93
N GLN A 1067 -9.35 -35.69 84.41
CA GLN A 1067 -9.48 -34.34 84.96
C GLN A 1067 -10.93 -34.11 85.39
N GLY A 1068 -11.18 -33.90 86.69
CA GLY A 1068 -12.54 -33.78 87.19
C GLY A 1068 -12.64 -33.39 88.66
N PRO A 1069 -13.81 -33.60 89.30
CA PRO A 1069 -14.07 -33.20 90.68
C PRO A 1069 -13.14 -33.81 91.74
N ALA A 1070 -12.47 -34.92 91.41
CA ALA A 1070 -11.49 -35.59 92.27
C ALA A 1070 -10.04 -35.11 92.05
N GLY A 1071 -9.80 -34.17 91.13
CA GLY A 1071 -8.47 -33.70 90.73
C GLY A 1071 -8.07 -34.11 89.32
N ASP A 1072 -6.77 -34.04 89.05
CA ASP A 1072 -6.10 -34.46 87.81
C ASP A 1072 -5.17 -35.63 88.12
N PHE A 1073 -5.39 -36.80 87.51
CA PHE A 1073 -4.59 -38.00 87.78
C PHE A 1073 -4.47 -38.90 86.55
N TRP A 1074 -3.46 -39.77 86.56
CA TRP A 1074 -3.15 -40.70 85.48
C TRP A 1074 -3.38 -42.15 85.92
N THR A 1075 -3.78 -42.98 84.97
CA THR A 1075 -3.82 -44.46 85.06
C THR A 1075 -3.46 -45.04 83.69
N THR A 1076 -3.14 -46.32 83.60
CA THR A 1076 -3.10 -47.04 82.33
C THR A 1076 -4.45 -47.68 82.01
N ALA A 1077 -4.66 -48.03 80.74
CA ALA A 1077 -5.73 -48.91 80.29
C ALA A 1077 -5.22 -50.34 80.16
N GLU A 1078 -6.02 -51.34 80.54
CA GLU A 1078 -5.67 -52.74 80.34
C GLU A 1078 -5.72 -53.09 78.85
N ARG A 1079 -4.69 -53.78 78.34
CA ARG A 1079 -4.51 -54.12 76.91
C ARG A 1079 -4.38 -55.62 76.73
N GLN A 1080 -5.17 -56.19 75.81
CA GLN A 1080 -5.10 -57.60 75.45
C GLN A 1080 -5.56 -57.83 74.01
N ASN A 1081 -4.77 -58.57 73.22
CA ASN A 1081 -5.14 -59.05 71.88
C ASN A 1081 -5.65 -57.94 70.91
N GLY A 1082 -5.01 -56.76 70.90
CA GLY A 1082 -5.40 -55.63 70.05
C GLY A 1082 -6.66 -54.89 70.52
N GLN A 1083 -7.17 -55.20 71.71
CA GLN A 1083 -8.25 -54.48 72.39
C GLN A 1083 -7.74 -53.85 73.69
N TRP A 1084 -8.30 -52.71 74.07
CA TRP A 1084 -8.00 -52.03 75.33
C TRP A 1084 -9.27 -51.66 76.08
N THR A 1085 -9.19 -51.61 77.41
CA THR A 1085 -10.29 -51.15 78.28
C THR A 1085 -9.76 -50.24 79.39
N LEU A 1086 -10.45 -49.14 79.63
CA LEU A 1086 -10.21 -48.25 80.76
C LEU A 1086 -11.31 -48.48 81.80
N ALA A 1087 -10.97 -49.19 82.88
CA ALA A 1087 -11.84 -49.44 84.01
C ALA A 1087 -11.52 -48.48 85.17
N LEU A 1088 -12.54 -47.81 85.72
CA LEU A 1088 -12.38 -46.75 86.73
C LEU A 1088 -13.21 -46.98 87.98
N VAL A 1089 -12.62 -46.67 89.12
CA VAL A 1089 -13.29 -46.54 90.42
C VAL A 1089 -13.71 -45.07 90.58
N LEU A 1090 -15.03 -44.79 90.60
CA LEU A 1090 -15.57 -43.43 90.56
C LEU A 1090 -16.29 -43.10 91.88
N GLU A 1091 -15.57 -42.39 92.76
CA GLU A 1091 -16.01 -42.07 94.12
C GLU A 1091 -16.53 -40.64 94.30
N THR A 1092 -16.31 -39.73 93.35
CA THR A 1092 -16.80 -38.34 93.41
C THR A 1092 -17.81 -38.03 92.30
N VAL A 1093 -18.82 -37.21 92.62
CA VAL A 1093 -19.92 -36.82 91.73
C VAL A 1093 -19.50 -35.64 90.85
N GLY A 1094 -19.87 -35.66 89.56
CA GLY A 1094 -19.71 -34.56 88.61
C GLY A 1094 -19.04 -34.97 87.30
N ALA A 1095 -18.69 -33.98 86.47
CA ALA A 1095 -18.18 -34.18 85.12
C ALA A 1095 -16.65 -34.34 85.09
N TYR A 1096 -16.19 -35.51 84.65
CA TYR A 1096 -14.80 -35.81 84.32
C TYR A 1096 -14.54 -35.64 82.82
N GLN A 1097 -13.32 -35.25 82.47
CA GLN A 1097 -12.75 -35.33 81.12
C GLN A 1097 -11.67 -36.41 81.13
N ILE A 1098 -11.70 -37.31 80.15
CA ILE A 1098 -10.69 -38.37 80.00
C ILE A 1098 -9.93 -38.17 78.69
N THR A 1099 -8.62 -37.94 78.75
CA THR A 1099 -7.75 -37.90 77.56
C THR A 1099 -6.84 -39.11 77.59
N LEU A 1100 -6.75 -39.84 76.49
CA LEU A 1100 -5.84 -40.98 76.34
C LEU A 1100 -4.56 -40.51 75.66
N GLN A 1101 -3.43 -41.09 76.02
CA GLN A 1101 -2.18 -41.00 75.27
C GLN A 1101 -1.70 -42.41 74.98
N VAL A 1102 -1.39 -42.71 73.72
CA VAL A 1102 -0.88 -44.03 73.31
C VAL A 1102 0.51 -43.87 72.71
N TYR A 1103 1.41 -44.79 73.05
CA TYR A 1103 2.80 -44.82 72.58
C TYR A 1103 3.15 -46.20 72.03
N ASP A 1104 3.87 -46.26 70.91
CA ASP A 1104 4.53 -47.48 70.39
C ASP A 1104 5.83 -47.80 71.15
N ARG A 1105 6.63 -48.72 70.62
CA ARG A 1105 7.90 -49.18 71.22
C ARG A 1105 9.12 -48.35 70.85
N ALA A 1106 9.10 -47.65 69.72
CA ALA A 1106 10.09 -46.63 69.39
C ALA A 1106 9.83 -45.32 70.16
N GLY A 1107 8.64 -45.18 70.76
CA GLY A 1107 8.24 -44.05 71.58
C GLY A 1107 7.41 -42.99 70.86
N ASN A 1108 7.00 -43.21 69.59
CA ASN A 1108 6.14 -42.24 68.92
C ASN A 1108 4.75 -42.25 69.59
N GLY A 1109 4.18 -41.05 69.80
CA GLY A 1109 3.01 -40.85 70.66
C GLY A 1109 1.83 -40.15 69.98
N ARG A 1110 0.60 -40.49 70.39
CA ARG A 1110 -0.62 -39.81 69.93
C ARG A 1110 -1.69 -39.68 71.02
N ASP A 1111 -2.29 -38.49 71.10
CA ASP A 1111 -3.35 -38.15 72.05
C ASP A 1111 -4.76 -38.34 71.45
N TYR A 1112 -5.70 -38.84 72.26
CA TYR A 1112 -7.09 -39.07 71.89
C TYR A 1112 -8.06 -38.56 72.96
N GLY A 1113 -8.99 -37.68 72.58
CA GLY A 1113 -10.02 -37.14 73.47
C GLY A 1113 -10.16 -35.61 73.34
N PRO A 1114 -10.62 -34.90 74.39
CA PRO A 1114 -11.11 -35.44 75.66
C PRO A 1114 -12.48 -36.12 75.52
N PHE A 1115 -12.70 -37.16 76.30
CA PHE A 1115 -13.94 -37.92 76.40
C PHE A 1115 -14.67 -37.55 77.71
N PRO A 1116 -15.66 -36.63 77.68
CA PRO A 1116 -16.44 -36.33 78.88
C PRO A 1116 -17.27 -37.51 79.40
N LEU A 1117 -17.32 -37.65 80.72
CA LEU A 1117 -18.07 -38.63 81.50
C LEU A 1117 -18.70 -37.93 82.72
N ASN A 1118 -20.03 -38.02 82.88
CA ASN A 1118 -20.75 -37.43 84.01
C ASN A 1118 -21.10 -38.47 85.08
N VAL A 1119 -20.68 -38.25 86.33
CA VAL A 1119 -20.90 -39.16 87.46
C VAL A 1119 -22.01 -38.63 88.37
N THR A 1120 -23.00 -39.46 88.69
CA THR A 1120 -24.27 -39.05 89.33
C THR A 1120 -24.63 -39.86 90.58
N LEU A 1121 -25.65 -39.43 91.33
CA LEU A 1121 -26.14 -40.12 92.54
C LEU A 1121 -27.44 -40.89 92.26
N HIS A 1122 -27.44 -42.19 92.54
CA HIS A 1122 -28.57 -43.08 92.28
C HIS A 1122 -29.65 -42.99 93.39
N LYS A 1123 -30.82 -42.40 93.08
CA LYS A 1123 -31.99 -42.43 93.99
C LYS A 1123 -32.71 -43.79 93.89
N ARG A 1124 -32.57 -44.64 94.92
CA ARG A 1124 -33.53 -45.74 95.13
C ARG A 1124 -34.84 -45.17 95.67
N TYR A 1125 -35.92 -45.27 94.90
CA TYR A 1125 -37.28 -45.10 95.42
C TYR A 1125 -37.83 -46.45 95.89
N LEU A 1126 -38.47 -46.49 97.06
CA LEU A 1126 -39.43 -47.55 97.34
C LEU A 1126 -40.69 -47.30 96.49
N PRO A 1127 -41.33 -48.34 95.92
CA PRO A 1127 -42.61 -48.18 95.26
C PRO A 1127 -43.72 -47.98 96.32
N VAL A 1128 -44.03 -46.71 96.62
CA VAL A 1128 -45.41 -46.30 96.90
C VAL A 1128 -45.92 -45.66 95.61
N VAL A 1129 -46.59 -46.47 94.79
CA VAL A 1129 -47.30 -46.01 93.59
C VAL A 1129 -48.71 -46.58 93.64
N VAL A 1130 -49.61 -45.78 94.21
CA VAL A 1130 -50.93 -45.65 93.59
C VAL A 1130 -50.74 -44.59 92.51
N HIS A 1131 -51.04 -44.92 91.26
CA HIS A 1131 -51.32 -43.90 90.27
C HIS A 1131 -52.49 -44.33 89.40
N ASP A 1132 -53.56 -43.55 89.53
CA ASP A 1132 -54.57 -43.46 88.49
C ASP A 1132 -54.03 -42.54 87.37
N ALA A 1133 -54.46 -42.84 86.15
CA ALA A 1133 -54.26 -42.08 84.90
C ALA A 1133 -52.82 -41.70 84.41
N ALA A 1134 -52.53 -41.66 83.11
CA ALA A 1134 -53.18 -42.32 81.95
C ALA A 1134 -52.31 -42.21 80.66
N GLY A 1135 -51.51 -43.24 80.35
CA GLY A 1135 -50.97 -43.53 79.00
C GLY A 1135 -50.36 -42.37 78.19
N PRO A 1136 -50.45 -42.42 76.84
CA PRO A 1136 -50.41 -43.63 76.02
C PRO A 1136 -49.28 -43.61 74.98
N THR A 1137 -48.66 -44.78 74.74
CA THR A 1137 -47.57 -44.98 73.77
C THR A 1137 -48.06 -45.14 72.33
N ALA A 1138 -47.40 -44.48 71.37
CA ALA A 1138 -47.48 -44.73 69.93
C ALA A 1138 -46.23 -44.14 69.23
N ALA A 1139 -45.76 -44.59 68.06
CA ALA A 1139 -45.88 -45.92 67.43
C ALA A 1139 -44.77 -46.07 66.35
N VAL A 1140 -44.56 -47.31 65.90
CA VAL A 1140 -43.56 -47.74 64.90
C VAL A 1140 -43.75 -47.10 63.51
N GLY A 1141 -42.65 -46.84 62.78
CA GLY A 1141 -42.68 -46.53 61.34
C GLY A 1141 -41.33 -46.71 60.61
N GLN A 1142 -41.29 -47.56 59.59
CA GLN A 1142 -40.30 -47.60 58.49
C GLN A 1142 -40.94 -46.90 57.24
N PRO A 1143 -40.42 -46.93 55.98
CA PRO A 1143 -39.18 -47.53 55.42
C PRO A 1143 -38.42 -46.74 54.33
N ALA A 1144 -37.41 -47.39 53.73
CA ALA A 1144 -36.95 -47.29 52.33
C ALA A 1144 -36.05 -46.11 51.87
N ALA A 1145 -35.47 -46.31 50.67
CA ALA A 1145 -34.49 -45.48 49.92
C ALA A 1145 -35.18 -44.90 48.64
N PRO A 1146 -34.53 -44.30 47.59
CA PRO A 1146 -33.08 -44.15 47.30
C PRO A 1146 -32.64 -42.80 46.64
N ALA A 1147 -31.40 -42.78 46.12
CA ALA A 1147 -30.91 -42.09 44.90
C ALA A 1147 -30.86 -40.54 44.76
N ASP A 1148 -29.61 -40.02 44.84
CA ASP A 1148 -28.82 -39.46 43.70
C ASP A 1148 -29.10 -38.06 43.05
N LEU A 1149 -28.01 -37.50 42.49
CA LEU A 1149 -27.84 -36.38 41.53
C LEU A 1149 -28.20 -34.90 41.87
N ALA A 1150 -27.12 -34.10 41.99
CA ALA A 1150 -26.84 -32.81 41.30
C ALA A 1150 -27.74 -31.55 41.44
N GLY A 1151 -27.10 -30.36 41.45
CA GLY A 1151 -27.75 -29.09 41.04
C GLY A 1151 -27.32 -27.78 41.73
N ASN A 1152 -26.57 -26.96 41.00
CA ASN A 1152 -26.25 -25.52 41.17
C ASN A 1152 -27.11 -24.62 42.09
N GLY A 1153 -26.47 -23.65 42.76
CA GLY A 1153 -27.12 -22.43 43.29
C GLY A 1153 -26.24 -21.59 44.24
N ALA A 1154 -26.04 -20.29 43.95
CA ALA A 1154 -25.21 -19.36 44.75
C ALA A 1154 -25.95 -18.03 45.07
N ALA A 1155 -25.27 -17.12 45.80
CA ALA A 1155 -25.70 -15.76 46.24
C ALA A 1155 -26.70 -15.69 47.44
N THR A 1156 -26.75 -14.68 48.35
CA THR A 1156 -25.93 -13.50 48.79
C THR A 1156 -26.61 -12.89 50.05
N VAL A 1157 -26.04 -12.08 50.98
CA VAL A 1157 -24.67 -11.80 51.50
C VAL A 1157 -24.80 -10.91 52.78
N GLY A 1158 -23.84 -10.96 53.73
CA GLY A 1158 -23.58 -9.87 54.71
C GLY A 1158 -24.21 -9.97 56.11
N VAL A 1159 -23.79 -9.22 57.16
CA VAL A 1159 -22.70 -8.21 57.33
C VAL A 1159 -22.30 -8.10 58.84
N VAL A 1160 -21.12 -7.52 59.17
CA VAL A 1160 -20.67 -6.93 60.50
C VAL A 1160 -20.12 -7.91 61.59
N ALA A 1161 -19.11 -7.62 62.46
CA ALA A 1161 -17.84 -6.85 62.36
C ALA A 1161 -16.94 -6.96 63.67
N ILE A 1162 -15.61 -6.78 63.52
CA ILE A 1162 -14.61 -6.20 64.49
C ILE A 1162 -14.19 -6.97 65.79
N ARG A 1163 -12.95 -7.54 65.76
CA ARG A 1163 -11.73 -7.37 66.64
C ARG A 1163 -11.85 -7.45 68.19
N PRO A 1164 -10.74 -7.51 69.00
CA PRO A 1164 -9.28 -7.50 68.72
C PRO A 1164 -8.59 -8.85 69.10
N ALA A 1165 -7.28 -9.05 69.37
CA ALA A 1165 -6.06 -8.20 69.53
C ALA A 1165 -4.77 -8.98 69.14
N ALA A 1166 -3.56 -8.39 69.33
CA ALA A 1166 -2.26 -9.06 69.19
C ALA A 1166 -1.15 -8.41 70.06
N VAL A 1167 -0.07 -9.15 70.37
CA VAL A 1167 1.15 -8.71 71.08
C VAL A 1167 2.38 -9.47 70.54
N TRP A 1168 3.27 -8.74 69.82
CA TRP A 1168 4.76 -8.65 69.92
C TRP A 1168 5.62 -9.93 70.13
N LEU A 1169 6.84 -10.12 69.59
CA LEU A 1169 7.88 -9.37 68.82
C LEU A 1169 8.69 -10.42 67.96
N ARG A 1170 9.78 -10.23 67.19
CA ARG A 1170 10.81 -9.18 66.90
C ARG A 1170 11.09 -9.18 65.36
N GLU A 1171 11.47 -8.08 64.68
CA GLU A 1171 12.80 -7.44 64.47
C GLU A 1171 13.94 -8.32 63.88
N ARG A 1172 14.71 -7.92 62.84
CA ARG A 1172 14.67 -6.75 61.91
C ARG A 1172 15.65 -6.91 60.70
N ARG A 1173 15.15 -6.65 59.46
CA ARG A 1173 15.82 -5.97 58.29
C ARG A 1173 17.17 -6.54 57.76
N TRP A 1174 17.71 -6.17 56.58
CA TRP A 1174 17.41 -5.12 55.58
C TRP A 1174 17.67 -5.60 54.13
N ARG A 1175 16.90 -5.10 53.15
CA ARG A 1175 17.42 -4.70 51.81
C ARG A 1175 16.45 -3.76 51.09
N VAL A 1176 16.79 -2.46 50.97
CA VAL A 1176 16.19 -1.48 50.04
C VAL A 1176 17.22 -0.35 49.82
N MET A 1177 17.29 0.19 48.60
CA MET A 1177 17.47 1.63 48.25
C MET A 1177 18.40 1.84 47.05
N ALA A 1178 17.80 1.84 45.86
CA ALA A 1178 18.08 2.80 44.80
C ALA A 1178 16.72 3.12 44.13
N GLY A 1179 16.39 4.35 43.75
CA GLY A 1179 17.14 5.60 43.95
C GLY A 1179 17.15 6.43 42.68
N ALA A 1180 16.05 7.14 42.40
CA ALA A 1180 16.04 8.17 41.35
C ALA A 1180 16.48 9.50 41.95
N GLY A 1181 17.60 10.01 41.42
CA GLY A 1181 18.07 11.38 41.49
C GLY A 1181 18.79 11.66 40.17
#